data_AF-A0A7S3ZZE2-F1
#
_entry.id   AF-A0A7S3ZZE2-F1
#
_cell.length_a   1.000
_cell.length_b   1.000
_cell.length_c   1.000
_cell.angle_alpha   90.00
_cell.angle_beta   90.00
_cell.angle_gamma   90.00
#
_symmetry.space_group_name_H-M   'P 1'
#
loop_
_entity.id
_entity.type
_entity.pdbx_description
1 polymer ?
#
loop_
_entity_poly.entity_id
_entity_poly.type
_entity_poly.pdbx_seq_one_letter_code
_entity_poly.pdbx_strand_id
1 'polypeptide(L)'
;MRPWLLLVIGAEAQIQTLLSQPCPNLCSGHGWCDSGDRRCRCYAGYQGPDCSERLCPVGPAWADHPDSLTVSDVAHLEVECSNRGHCERAQGACVCVDGFTGAACERKACPNDCNGQGKCTSLKDFATSQDLGVGLTSYTFEKGGSRPQKPLTQDLWDHEQMYGCVCDEGYYGYDCLKRSCPVGDDPLPSSSSSYSVQRMTCMADGGSFYLTFRGHTTEALSFGATPAQLQAALNNLPSITTPPSQDWSQGVLVETSSRVLCDKDGVYVDLKFLQDYGELPLVLANVDQLSLTTGTPSIKMEKTVTGAKESLECSGRGICDGELGTCICDLSCAEGCFSTSDGHGNPGGRGDCGYRDGTVTGETIMPACPGEVPCNDRGICDEDTWDCQCIDGFTGADCTLMTCPKGRSWFSAPVNEIDDVHLQMTECSDMGYCNRDYGECECAPGFEGAACQYMKCPGADIEGPCFNQGECLSLSFLAEASLDNGVATKRTYGKTPNDKYRWDYDSIRGCKCNRDRFGWDCSQKLCPFGDDPLSTSQYNELQNLNCDLDDDTQATVRFTFREEVTDALDPTTMTLKDLEEALEALETIDDVRLKSSIVGGDDDSQFVCSNSGTDILVEFLRPTGDVPLLQVSDGGTFTVSDYRQGTKEWEECSGRGLCDRMSGLCTCFAGYGASDGQGGAGPHEDCGHPIPLVREMAQLVGNTE
;
A
#
# COMPACT_ATOMS: atom_id res chain seq x y z
N MET A 1 27.09 18.96 76.22
CA MET A 1 27.68 18.72 74.88
C MET A 1 26.62 19.10 73.85
N ARG A 2 27.04 19.81 72.80
CA ARG A 2 26.25 20.84 72.08
C ARG A 2 25.18 20.26 71.13
N PRO A 3 24.00 20.91 70.99
CA PRO A 3 22.93 20.48 70.07
C PRO A 3 23.26 20.67 68.57
N TRP A 4 24.47 21.13 68.26
CA TRP A 4 24.97 21.35 66.91
C TRP A 4 25.51 20.08 66.25
N LEU A 5 25.76 19.00 67.02
CA LEU A 5 26.31 17.76 66.47
C LEU A 5 25.24 16.85 65.82
N LEU A 6 23.95 17.06 66.14
CA LEU A 6 22.84 16.32 65.53
C LEU A 6 22.34 16.96 64.22
N LEU A 7 22.66 18.23 63.97
CA LEU A 7 22.31 18.95 62.74
C LEU A 7 23.28 18.68 61.58
N VAL A 8 24.53 18.31 61.87
CA VAL A 8 25.55 18.03 60.84
C VAL A 8 25.40 16.62 60.25
N ILE A 9 24.99 15.64 61.05
CA ILE A 9 24.80 14.25 60.60
C ILE A 9 23.52 14.10 59.75
N GLY A 10 22.52 14.96 59.96
CA GLY A 10 21.31 15.02 59.12
C GLY A 10 21.54 15.70 57.76
N ALA A 11 22.45 16.68 57.70
CA ALA A 11 22.79 17.36 56.46
C ALA A 11 23.70 16.50 55.55
N GLU A 12 24.64 15.72 56.09
CA GLU A 12 25.51 14.84 55.30
C GLU A 12 24.75 13.65 54.67
N ALA A 13 23.75 13.10 55.37
CA ALA A 13 22.86 12.06 54.83
C ALA A 13 21.87 12.61 53.77
N GLN A 14 21.47 13.89 53.87
CA GLN A 14 20.68 14.57 52.85
C GLN A 14 21.51 15.03 51.64
N ILE A 15 22.78 15.37 51.83
CA ILE A 15 23.70 15.76 50.75
C ILE A 15 24.12 14.52 49.94
N GLN A 16 24.32 13.35 50.56
CA GLN A 16 24.58 12.10 49.82
C GLN A 16 23.37 11.57 49.03
N THR A 17 22.14 11.90 49.43
CA THR A 17 20.91 11.57 48.68
C THR A 17 20.58 12.59 47.58
N LEU A 18 21.12 13.82 47.66
CA LEU A 18 21.07 14.84 46.61
C LEU A 18 22.19 14.69 45.55
N LEU A 19 23.19 13.84 45.80
CA LEU A 19 24.37 13.63 44.92
C LEU A 19 24.30 12.37 44.06
N SER A 20 23.31 11.49 44.23
CA SER A 20 22.97 10.51 43.21
C SER A 20 22.13 11.25 42.17
N GLN A 21 22.71 11.69 41.05
CA GLN A 21 21.90 12.19 39.95
C GLN A 21 20.90 11.09 39.58
N PRO A 22 19.60 11.26 39.85
CA PRO A 22 18.62 10.27 39.47
C PRO A 22 18.64 10.12 37.96
N CYS A 23 18.27 8.95 37.44
CA CYS A 23 18.02 8.82 36.01
C CYS A 23 17.04 9.91 35.53
N PRO A 24 17.14 10.31 34.25
CA PRO A 24 16.28 11.33 33.66
C PRO A 24 14.83 11.21 34.09
N ASN A 25 14.29 12.28 34.70
CA ASN A 25 12.89 12.36 35.17
C ASN A 25 12.40 11.16 36.00
N LEU A 26 13.29 10.46 36.71
CA LEU A 26 12.96 9.20 37.41
C LEU A 26 12.31 8.16 36.49
N CYS A 27 12.78 8.10 35.24
CA CYS A 27 12.23 7.27 34.17
C CYS A 27 10.71 7.44 33.99
N SER A 28 10.20 8.64 34.31
CA SER A 28 8.79 9.01 34.23
C SER A 28 7.84 8.05 34.96
N GLY A 29 8.34 7.24 35.90
CA GLY A 29 7.59 6.15 36.53
C GLY A 29 7.29 4.95 35.61
N HIS A 30 7.85 4.93 34.39
CA HIS A 30 7.62 3.94 33.34
C HIS A 30 8.88 3.13 32.99
N GLY A 31 9.84 3.10 33.90
CA GLY A 31 11.03 2.28 33.78
C GLY A 31 11.76 2.17 35.11
N TRP A 32 12.91 1.49 35.05
CA TRP A 32 13.85 1.46 36.17
C TRP A 32 15.18 2.09 35.76
N CYS A 33 15.84 2.69 36.74
CA CYS A 33 17.09 3.40 36.55
C CYS A 33 18.27 2.43 36.64
N ASP A 34 19.05 2.30 35.57
CA ASP A 34 20.30 1.57 35.58
C ASP A 34 21.38 2.43 36.27
N SER A 35 21.86 1.98 37.42
CA SER A 35 22.84 2.74 38.21
C SER A 35 24.23 2.79 37.58
N GLY A 36 24.51 1.94 36.58
CA GLY A 36 25.82 1.88 35.92
C GLY A 36 26.03 3.04 34.95
N ASP A 37 25.09 3.20 34.02
CA ASP A 37 25.14 4.21 32.95
C ASP A 37 24.10 5.33 33.13
N ARG A 38 23.34 5.34 34.25
CA ARG A 38 22.29 6.32 34.53
C ARG A 38 21.27 6.45 33.39
N ARG A 39 20.99 5.36 32.67
CA ARG A 39 19.94 5.31 31.64
C ARG A 39 18.66 4.68 32.16
N CYS A 40 17.55 5.13 31.61
CA CYS A 40 16.25 4.53 31.88
C CYS A 40 16.05 3.27 31.04
N ARG A 41 15.74 2.17 31.70
CA ARG A 41 15.30 0.92 31.07
C ARG A 41 13.79 0.86 31.13
N CYS A 42 13.15 1.15 30.00
CA CYS A 42 11.70 1.31 29.96
C CYS A 42 10.95 -0.01 30.12
N TYR A 43 9.78 0.06 30.76
CA TYR A 43 8.83 -1.03 30.78
C TYR A 43 8.21 -1.21 29.38
N ALA A 44 7.69 -2.41 29.12
CA ALA A 44 7.03 -2.72 27.85
C ALA A 44 5.94 -1.69 27.52
N GLY A 45 5.96 -1.21 26.27
CA GLY A 45 5.05 -0.17 25.77
C GLY A 45 5.56 1.26 25.95
N TYR A 46 6.72 1.47 26.56
CA TYR A 46 7.35 2.79 26.72
C TYR A 46 8.75 2.82 26.10
N GLN A 47 9.16 3.98 25.60
CA GLN A 47 10.45 4.23 24.98
C GLN A 47 10.96 5.65 25.29
N GLY A 48 12.08 6.01 24.67
CA GLY A 48 12.74 7.29 24.86
C GLY A 48 13.68 7.28 26.08
N PRO A 49 14.53 8.32 26.21
CA PRO A 49 15.63 8.32 27.18
C PRO A 49 15.18 8.47 28.64
N ASP A 50 13.93 8.90 28.88
CA ASP A 50 13.30 8.98 30.20
C ASP A 50 11.99 8.18 30.32
N CYS A 51 11.71 7.28 29.36
CA CYS A 51 10.50 6.46 29.30
C CYS A 51 9.17 7.23 29.31
N SER A 52 9.15 8.51 28.93
CA SER A 52 7.93 9.31 28.85
C SER A 52 7.09 9.01 27.60
N GLU A 53 7.69 8.46 26.56
CA GLU A 53 7.02 8.18 25.29
C GLU A 53 6.44 6.77 25.26
N ARG A 54 5.28 6.60 24.61
CA ARG A 54 4.72 5.28 24.34
C ARG A 54 5.14 4.76 22.97
N LEU A 55 5.28 3.44 22.90
CA LEU A 55 5.39 2.71 21.64
C LEU A 55 4.03 2.70 20.96
N CYS A 56 3.99 3.04 19.68
CA CYS A 56 2.81 2.81 18.86
C CYS A 56 2.81 1.40 18.26
N PRO A 57 1.64 0.91 17.81
CA PRO A 57 1.55 -0.34 17.08
C PRO A 57 2.44 -0.33 15.83
N VAL A 58 3.02 -1.49 15.55
CA VAL A 58 3.74 -1.76 14.30
C VAL A 58 2.87 -2.62 13.39
N GLY A 59 3.03 -2.42 12.10
CA GLY A 59 2.41 -3.21 11.05
C GLY A 59 3.31 -3.21 9.82
N PRO A 60 3.01 -4.05 8.80
CA PRO A 60 3.78 -4.03 7.56
C PRO A 60 3.78 -2.63 6.93
N ALA A 61 4.93 -2.17 6.48
CA ALA A 61 5.06 -0.85 5.85
C ALA A 61 4.32 -0.82 4.51
N TRP A 62 3.58 0.27 4.25
CA TRP A 62 3.13 0.55 2.88
C TRP A 62 4.32 0.91 1.99
N ALA A 63 5.19 1.79 2.48
CA ALA A 63 6.47 2.09 1.86
C ALA A 63 7.57 2.10 2.93
N ASP A 64 8.61 1.29 2.76
CA ASP A 64 9.76 1.30 3.67
C ASP A 64 10.60 2.57 3.49
N HIS A 65 11.16 3.07 4.60
CA HIS A 65 12.10 4.18 4.55
C HIS A 65 13.47 3.68 4.09
N PRO A 66 14.15 4.38 3.15
CA PRO A 66 15.45 3.95 2.61
C PRO A 66 16.53 3.72 3.68
N ASP A 67 16.48 4.50 4.76
CA ASP A 67 17.45 4.43 5.87
C ASP A 67 17.17 3.33 6.90
N SER A 68 16.04 2.60 6.78
CA SER A 68 15.64 1.55 7.73
C SER A 68 16.04 0.13 7.29
N LEU A 69 16.70 -0.02 6.14
CA LEU A 69 17.01 -1.32 5.51
C LEU A 69 18.29 -2.00 6.03
N THR A 70 18.43 -2.11 7.36
CA THR A 70 19.53 -2.91 7.97
C THR A 70 19.26 -4.43 7.92
N VAL A 71 18.06 -4.86 7.52
CA VAL A 71 17.64 -6.27 7.45
C VAL A 71 17.17 -6.61 6.03
N SER A 72 17.49 -7.82 5.56
CA SER A 72 17.34 -8.35 4.18
C SER A 72 16.11 -7.89 3.38
N ASP A 73 16.30 -7.55 2.09
CA ASP A 73 15.41 -7.57 0.91
C ASP A 73 13.87 -7.79 1.07
N VAL A 74 13.25 -7.25 2.11
CA VAL A 74 11.82 -7.35 2.39
C VAL A 74 11.25 -5.94 2.22
N ALA A 75 10.52 -5.74 1.13
CA ALA A 75 9.52 -4.68 1.09
C ALA A 75 8.42 -5.05 2.09
N HIS A 76 7.93 -4.10 2.86
CA HIS A 76 6.89 -4.25 3.89
C HIS A 76 7.40 -4.78 5.24
N LEU A 77 8.48 -4.20 5.77
CA LEU A 77 8.92 -4.49 7.15
C LEU A 77 7.87 -4.06 8.17
N GLU A 78 7.85 -4.71 9.33
CA GLU A 78 7.03 -4.27 10.46
C GLU A 78 7.58 -2.96 11.03
N VAL A 79 6.88 -1.85 10.78
CA VAL A 79 7.28 -0.50 11.17
C VAL A 79 6.16 0.22 11.92
N GLU A 80 6.54 1.21 12.72
CA GLU A 80 5.58 2.00 13.48
C GLU A 80 4.58 2.70 12.55
N CYS A 81 3.29 2.50 12.85
CA CYS A 81 2.20 3.05 12.05
C CYS A 81 2.29 2.75 10.54
N SER A 82 2.89 1.61 10.16
CA SER A 82 3.00 1.12 8.76
C SER A 82 3.55 2.17 7.77
N ASN A 83 4.31 3.16 8.25
CA ASN A 83 4.72 4.35 7.49
C ASN A 83 3.56 5.05 6.76
N ARG A 84 2.36 5.00 7.37
CA ARG A 84 1.12 5.58 6.82
C ARG A 84 0.26 6.22 7.91
N GLY A 85 0.92 6.73 8.95
CA GLY A 85 0.29 7.46 10.02
C GLY A 85 1.29 8.06 10.98
N HIS A 86 0.83 9.02 11.76
CA HIS A 86 1.61 9.65 12.82
C HIS A 86 1.40 8.90 14.15
N CYS A 87 2.49 8.58 14.85
CA CYS A 87 2.40 8.02 16.20
C CYS A 87 2.14 9.13 17.23
N GLU A 88 0.95 9.15 17.83
CA GLU A 88 0.69 10.00 19.00
C GLU A 88 1.30 9.39 20.27
N ARG A 89 2.56 9.75 20.54
CA ARG A 89 3.40 9.21 21.64
C ARG A 89 2.75 9.28 23.02
N ALA A 90 1.90 10.27 23.29
CA ALA A 90 1.21 10.37 24.58
C ALA A 90 0.15 9.27 24.78
N GLN A 91 -0.47 8.81 23.69
CA GLN A 91 -1.51 7.77 23.71
C GLN A 91 -0.93 6.38 23.41
N GLY A 92 0.13 6.32 22.59
CA GLY A 92 0.65 5.08 22.02
C GLY A 92 -0.27 4.55 20.93
N ALA A 93 -0.86 5.45 20.14
CA ALA A 93 -1.81 5.13 19.08
C ALA A 93 -1.42 5.82 17.77
N CYS A 94 -1.64 5.13 16.65
CA CYS A 94 -1.42 5.68 15.33
C CYS A 94 -2.62 6.49 14.85
N VAL A 95 -2.35 7.68 14.32
CA VAL A 95 -3.30 8.52 13.60
C VAL A 95 -3.04 8.32 12.11
N CYS A 96 -3.95 7.62 11.44
CA CYS A 96 -3.79 7.22 10.05
C CYS A 96 -4.09 8.35 9.07
N VAL A 97 -3.43 8.29 7.93
CA VAL A 97 -3.77 9.14 6.78
C VAL A 97 -5.13 8.75 6.22
N ASP A 98 -5.84 9.71 5.65
CA ASP A 98 -7.10 9.48 4.93
C ASP A 98 -6.96 8.33 3.91
N GLY A 99 -7.94 7.42 3.92
CA GLY A 99 -7.92 6.21 3.11
C GLY A 99 -7.22 5.00 3.77
N PHE A 100 -6.67 5.14 4.97
CA PHE A 100 -6.02 4.06 5.72
C PHE A 100 -6.58 3.91 7.14
N THR A 101 -6.48 2.71 7.69
CA THR A 101 -7.04 2.32 8.99
C THR A 101 -6.30 1.11 9.56
N GLY A 102 -6.73 0.65 10.73
CA GLY A 102 -6.03 -0.37 11.52
C GLY A 102 -5.30 0.24 12.71
N ALA A 103 -4.82 -0.61 13.62
CA ALA A 103 -4.15 -0.14 14.83
C ALA A 103 -2.79 0.52 14.52
N ALA A 104 -2.15 0.06 13.45
CA ALA A 104 -0.91 0.57 12.91
C ALA A 104 -1.10 1.23 11.53
N CYS A 105 -2.32 1.56 11.11
CA CYS A 105 -2.58 2.07 9.75
C CYS A 105 -2.20 1.07 8.64
N GLU A 106 -2.20 -0.22 8.98
CA GLU A 106 -1.74 -1.33 8.15
C GLU A 106 -2.76 -1.80 7.11
N ARG A 107 -3.94 -1.16 7.05
CA ARG A 107 -5.02 -1.56 6.15
C ARG A 107 -5.56 -0.35 5.40
N LYS A 108 -5.94 -0.58 4.15
CA LYS A 108 -6.75 0.38 3.42
C LYS A 108 -8.13 0.48 4.07
N ALA A 109 -8.62 1.69 4.26
CA ALA A 109 -10.01 1.90 4.65
C ALA A 109 -10.91 1.69 3.43
N CYS A 110 -12.06 1.06 3.62
CA CYS A 110 -13.05 1.00 2.55
C CYS A 110 -13.57 2.42 2.27
N PRO A 111 -13.53 2.87 1.02
CA PRO A 111 -14.04 4.18 0.63
C PRO A 111 -15.47 4.40 1.11
N ASN A 112 -15.71 5.49 1.84
CA ASN A 112 -17.03 5.89 2.36
C ASN A 112 -17.82 4.78 3.08
N ASP A 113 -17.14 3.80 3.67
CA ASP A 113 -17.76 2.59 4.24
C ASP A 113 -18.73 1.90 3.27
N CYS A 114 -18.34 1.87 1.99
CA CYS A 114 -19.11 1.35 0.87
C CYS A 114 -20.51 1.99 0.73
N ASN A 115 -20.67 3.22 1.22
CA ASN A 115 -21.93 3.96 1.31
C ASN A 115 -23.09 3.18 1.96
N GLY A 116 -22.78 2.14 2.74
CA GLY A 116 -23.76 1.19 3.26
C GLY A 116 -24.52 0.38 2.19
N GLN A 117 -24.04 0.37 0.94
CA GLN A 117 -24.58 -0.36 -0.22
C GLN A 117 -23.61 -1.44 -0.70
N GLY A 118 -22.85 -1.99 0.24
CA GLY A 118 -21.86 -3.02 -0.05
C GLY A 118 -21.15 -3.46 1.20
N LYS A 119 -20.32 -4.49 1.02
CA LYS A 119 -19.51 -5.05 2.09
C LYS A 119 -18.04 -4.64 1.91
N CYS A 120 -17.52 -3.99 2.94
CA CYS A 120 -16.08 -3.79 3.08
C CYS A 120 -15.38 -5.13 3.31
N THR A 121 -14.46 -5.53 2.44
CA THR A 121 -13.81 -6.84 2.52
C THR A 121 -12.33 -6.76 2.13
N SER A 122 -11.52 -7.63 2.73
CA SER A 122 -10.13 -7.81 2.33
C SER A 122 -10.05 -8.49 0.96
N LEU A 123 -8.94 -8.34 0.25
CA LEU A 123 -8.72 -9.00 -1.03
C LEU A 123 -8.76 -10.54 -0.89
N LYS A 124 -8.18 -11.08 0.19
CA LYS A 124 -8.26 -12.50 0.56
C LYS A 124 -9.71 -12.97 0.67
N ASP A 125 -10.53 -12.24 1.41
CA ASP A 125 -11.92 -12.60 1.61
C ASP A 125 -12.72 -12.42 0.32
N PHE A 126 -12.43 -11.39 -0.48
CA PHE A 126 -13.09 -11.19 -1.77
C PHE A 126 -12.83 -12.36 -2.71
N ALA A 127 -11.57 -12.73 -2.90
CA ALA A 127 -11.14 -13.84 -3.75
C ALA A 127 -11.68 -15.20 -3.29
N THR A 128 -12.00 -15.37 -2.00
CA THR A 128 -12.60 -16.60 -1.47
C THR A 128 -14.12 -16.57 -1.37
N SER A 129 -14.73 -15.39 -1.52
CA SER A 129 -16.17 -15.19 -1.37
C SER A 129 -16.96 -15.40 -2.66
N GLN A 130 -16.33 -15.25 -3.83
CA GLN A 130 -17.03 -15.29 -5.11
C GLN A 130 -17.42 -16.71 -5.55
N ASP A 131 -18.57 -16.78 -6.21
CA ASP A 131 -18.80 -17.80 -7.23
C ASP A 131 -17.80 -17.55 -8.34
N LEU A 132 -16.82 -18.44 -8.46
CA LEU A 132 -15.73 -18.35 -9.43
C LEU A 132 -16.22 -17.83 -10.78
N GLY A 133 -15.57 -16.76 -11.23
CA GLY A 133 -16.05 -15.89 -12.29
C GLY A 133 -16.45 -16.56 -13.61
N VAL A 134 -17.05 -15.70 -14.41
CA VAL A 134 -17.33 -15.89 -15.84
C VAL A 134 -16.07 -16.45 -16.54
N GLY A 135 -16.12 -17.69 -17.02
CA GLY A 135 -15.00 -18.31 -17.76
C GLY A 135 -14.83 -19.80 -17.52
N LEU A 136 -15.36 -20.34 -16.41
CA LEU A 136 -15.38 -21.78 -16.20
C LEU A 136 -16.42 -22.46 -17.07
N THR A 137 -15.99 -23.49 -17.80
CA THR A 137 -16.85 -24.31 -18.64
C THR A 137 -17.35 -25.56 -17.91
N SER A 138 -16.66 -26.00 -16.86
CA SER A 138 -17.16 -27.04 -15.96
C SER A 138 -16.49 -27.01 -14.58
N TYR A 139 -17.19 -27.51 -13.55
CA TYR A 139 -16.68 -27.68 -12.18
C TYR A 139 -17.31 -28.90 -11.50
N THR A 140 -16.55 -29.62 -10.67
CA THR A 140 -17.04 -30.81 -9.94
C THR A 140 -16.90 -30.63 -8.44
N PHE A 141 -17.98 -30.82 -7.69
CA PHE A 141 -17.95 -30.86 -6.22
C PHE A 141 -17.95 -32.31 -5.73
N GLU A 142 -16.92 -32.67 -4.94
CA GLU A 142 -16.85 -33.94 -4.20
C GLU A 142 -17.22 -33.71 -2.72
N LYS A 143 -17.59 -34.79 -2.02
CA LYS A 143 -17.98 -34.75 -0.60
C LYS A 143 -16.85 -34.18 0.28
N GLY A 144 -17.07 -33.01 0.88
CA GLY A 144 -16.07 -32.28 1.68
C GLY A 144 -15.28 -31.22 0.90
N GLY A 145 -15.69 -30.91 -0.34
CA GLY A 145 -15.08 -29.86 -1.14
C GLY A 145 -15.30 -28.48 -0.52
N SER A 146 -14.26 -27.95 0.13
CA SER A 146 -14.12 -26.51 0.32
C SER A 146 -14.21 -25.84 -1.05
N ARG A 147 -14.68 -24.58 -1.08
CA ARG A 147 -14.61 -23.73 -2.28
C ARG A 147 -13.25 -23.95 -2.99
N PRO A 148 -13.24 -23.96 -4.33
CA PRO A 148 -12.06 -24.16 -5.16
C PRO A 148 -10.83 -23.52 -4.52
N GLN A 149 -9.74 -24.29 -4.45
CA GLN A 149 -8.52 -23.84 -3.78
C GLN A 149 -8.03 -22.53 -4.43
N LYS A 150 -8.12 -21.49 -3.61
CA LYS A 150 -7.67 -20.09 -3.75
C LYS A 150 -6.70 -19.79 -4.91
N PRO A 151 -7.03 -18.79 -5.76
CA PRO A 151 -6.07 -18.13 -6.64
C PRO A 151 -4.97 -17.34 -5.89
N LEU A 152 -5.27 -16.85 -4.67
CA LEU A 152 -4.35 -16.05 -3.87
C LEU A 152 -3.66 -16.91 -2.80
N THR A 153 -2.34 -17.08 -2.92
CA THR A 153 -1.51 -17.71 -1.90
C THR A 153 -1.52 -16.84 -0.63
N GLN A 154 -1.35 -17.45 0.54
CA GLN A 154 -1.21 -16.71 1.81
C GLN A 154 0.12 -15.92 1.90
N ASP A 155 0.94 -16.00 0.85
CA ASP A 155 2.30 -15.47 0.81
C ASP A 155 2.38 -14.05 0.21
N LEU A 156 1.24 -13.45 -0.17
CA LEU A 156 1.17 -12.07 -0.63
C LEU A 156 1.00 -11.12 0.55
N TRP A 157 1.81 -10.07 0.63
CA TRP A 157 1.84 -9.17 1.77
C TRP A 157 0.53 -8.36 1.92
N ASP A 158 -0.15 -8.09 0.81
CA ASP A 158 -1.31 -7.21 0.67
C ASP A 158 -2.66 -7.92 0.79
N HIS A 159 -2.69 -9.25 0.80
CA HIS A 159 -3.95 -10.01 0.80
C HIS A 159 -4.89 -9.66 1.98
N GLU A 160 -4.32 -9.23 3.11
CA GLU A 160 -5.03 -8.75 4.31
C GLU A 160 -4.88 -7.25 4.59
N GLN A 161 -4.17 -6.50 3.71
CA GLN A 161 -4.00 -5.05 3.82
C GLN A 161 -4.84 -4.28 2.82
N MET A 162 -5.06 -4.87 1.64
CA MET A 162 -5.91 -4.31 0.62
C MET A 162 -7.38 -4.61 0.91
N TYR A 163 -8.16 -3.55 1.10
CA TYR A 163 -9.61 -3.62 1.26
C TYR A 163 -10.29 -2.81 0.18
N GLY A 164 -11.46 -3.27 -0.21
CA GLY A 164 -12.34 -2.56 -1.12
C GLY A 164 -13.79 -2.93 -0.87
N CYS A 165 -14.65 -2.29 -1.65
CA CYS A 165 -16.08 -2.46 -1.54
C CYS A 165 -16.59 -3.48 -2.55
N VAL A 166 -17.27 -4.50 -2.05
CA VAL A 166 -18.07 -5.42 -2.87
C VAL A 166 -19.50 -4.92 -2.79
N CYS A 167 -19.97 -4.33 -3.88
CA CYS A 167 -21.26 -3.67 -3.91
C CYS A 167 -22.42 -4.66 -3.88
N ASP A 168 -23.49 -4.24 -3.21
CA ASP A 168 -24.77 -4.93 -3.24
C ASP A 168 -25.36 -4.87 -4.66
N GLU A 169 -26.27 -5.81 -4.95
CA GLU A 169 -26.94 -5.87 -6.25
C GLU A 169 -27.60 -4.54 -6.63
N GLY A 170 -27.33 -4.07 -7.85
CA GLY A 170 -27.80 -2.78 -8.35
C GLY A 170 -26.90 -1.59 -8.00
N TYR A 171 -25.78 -1.80 -7.31
CA TYR A 171 -24.77 -0.78 -7.03
C TYR A 171 -23.41 -1.15 -7.61
N TYR A 172 -22.60 -0.14 -7.95
CA TYR A 172 -21.26 -0.31 -8.50
C TYR A 172 -20.34 0.88 -8.20
N GLY A 173 -19.09 0.74 -8.62
CA GLY A 173 -18.04 1.71 -8.40
C GLY A 173 -17.21 1.42 -7.16
N TYR A 174 -16.13 2.17 -6.98
CA TYR A 174 -15.12 1.87 -5.97
C TYR A 174 -15.61 1.98 -4.51
N ASP A 175 -16.68 2.75 -4.28
CA ASP A 175 -17.30 2.97 -2.96
C ASP A 175 -18.80 2.59 -2.94
N CYS A 176 -19.32 1.94 -4.00
CA CYS A 176 -20.72 1.55 -4.15
C CYS A 176 -21.75 2.69 -4.12
N LEU A 177 -21.35 3.93 -4.43
CA LEU A 177 -22.30 5.04 -4.51
C LEU A 177 -23.19 4.98 -5.76
N LYS A 178 -22.66 4.52 -6.90
CA LYS A 178 -23.35 4.56 -8.19
C LYS A 178 -24.27 3.36 -8.35
N ARG A 179 -25.35 3.54 -9.12
CA ARG A 179 -26.40 2.54 -9.35
C ARG A 179 -26.30 1.95 -10.74
N SER A 180 -26.23 0.63 -10.82
CA SER A 180 -26.19 -0.09 -12.09
C SER A 180 -27.52 0.09 -12.82
N CYS A 181 -27.47 0.37 -14.11
CA CYS A 181 -28.67 0.40 -14.93
C CYS A 181 -29.11 -1.00 -15.37
N PRO A 182 -30.40 -1.18 -15.68
CA PRO A 182 -30.88 -2.41 -16.28
C PRO A 182 -30.10 -2.77 -17.53
N VAL A 183 -29.71 -4.04 -17.63
CA VAL A 183 -29.06 -4.60 -18.81
C VAL A 183 -30.08 -5.40 -19.62
N GLY A 184 -29.85 -5.55 -20.92
CA GLY A 184 -30.72 -6.34 -21.79
C GLY A 184 -30.12 -6.70 -23.13
N ASP A 185 -30.90 -7.45 -23.90
CA ASP A 185 -30.59 -7.84 -25.27
C ASP A 185 -30.86 -6.66 -26.20
N ASP A 186 -30.08 -6.51 -27.26
CA ASP A 186 -30.34 -5.48 -28.27
C ASP A 186 -31.54 -5.88 -29.15
N PRO A 187 -32.59 -5.05 -29.28
CA PRO A 187 -33.77 -5.36 -30.08
C PRO A 187 -33.58 -5.40 -31.61
N LEU A 188 -32.42 -5.00 -32.15
CA LEU A 188 -32.12 -4.94 -33.59
C LEU A 188 -31.40 -6.22 -34.12
N PRO A 189 -31.28 -6.44 -35.45
CA PRO A 189 -31.37 -7.77 -36.07
C PRO A 189 -30.13 -8.68 -35.95
N SER A 190 -29.17 -8.39 -35.08
CA SER A 190 -28.05 -9.29 -34.79
C SER A 190 -28.39 -10.38 -33.76
N SER A 191 -29.53 -10.30 -33.05
CA SER A 191 -29.81 -11.18 -31.90
C SER A 191 -29.87 -12.67 -32.29
N SER A 192 -28.78 -13.38 -32.02
CA SER A 192 -28.81 -14.83 -31.95
C SER A 192 -29.69 -15.24 -30.77
N SER A 193 -30.82 -15.87 -31.06
CA SER A 193 -31.87 -16.22 -30.10
C SER A 193 -31.51 -17.28 -29.05
N SER A 194 -30.26 -17.75 -28.97
CA SER A 194 -29.88 -18.82 -28.05
C SER A 194 -29.56 -18.31 -26.65
N TYR A 195 -30.31 -18.82 -25.68
CA TYR A 195 -30.09 -18.63 -24.24
C TYR A 195 -28.88 -19.42 -23.74
N SER A 196 -28.27 -18.96 -22.64
CA SER A 196 -27.24 -19.74 -21.96
C SER A 196 -27.86 -20.96 -21.27
N VAL A 197 -27.19 -22.11 -21.40
CA VAL A 197 -27.60 -23.36 -20.77
C VAL A 197 -26.44 -23.95 -19.98
N GLN A 198 -26.72 -24.31 -18.73
CA GLN A 198 -25.80 -25.02 -17.86
C GLN A 198 -26.39 -26.36 -17.47
N ARG A 199 -25.62 -27.43 -17.53
CA ARG A 199 -26.03 -28.77 -17.14
C ARG A 199 -25.51 -29.13 -15.76
N MET A 200 -26.42 -29.55 -14.91
CA MET A 200 -26.15 -30.23 -13.65
C MET A 200 -26.20 -31.74 -13.87
N THR A 201 -25.16 -32.45 -13.42
CA THR A 201 -25.14 -33.91 -13.32
C THR A 201 -25.04 -34.30 -11.86
N CYS A 202 -26.11 -34.87 -11.28
CA CYS A 202 -26.14 -35.24 -9.87
C CYS A 202 -26.14 -36.76 -9.66
N MET A 203 -25.16 -37.26 -8.90
CA MET A 203 -25.04 -38.66 -8.49
C MET A 203 -25.17 -38.79 -6.97
N ALA A 204 -26.37 -39.14 -6.48
CA ALA A 204 -26.67 -39.30 -5.06
C ALA A 204 -27.93 -40.15 -4.85
N ASP A 205 -28.05 -40.81 -3.70
CA ASP A 205 -29.23 -41.58 -3.29
C ASP A 205 -29.77 -41.19 -1.90
N GLY A 206 -29.21 -40.13 -1.30
CA GLY A 206 -29.66 -39.58 -0.03
C GLY A 206 -29.09 -38.18 0.24
N GLY A 207 -29.62 -37.53 1.27
CA GLY A 207 -29.14 -36.22 1.73
C GLY A 207 -29.75 -35.01 1.02
N SER A 208 -29.07 -33.87 1.16
CA SER A 208 -29.45 -32.58 0.58
C SER A 208 -28.25 -31.84 0.02
N PHE A 209 -28.51 -30.85 -0.83
CA PHE A 209 -27.52 -29.97 -1.41
C PHE A 209 -28.07 -28.55 -1.51
N TYR A 210 -27.18 -27.59 -1.78
CA TYR A 210 -27.52 -26.20 -2.03
C TYR A 210 -26.93 -25.79 -3.36
N LEU A 211 -27.61 -24.91 -4.09
CA LEU A 211 -27.04 -24.27 -5.26
C LEU A 211 -26.76 -22.80 -4.96
N THR A 212 -25.63 -22.29 -5.42
CA THR A 212 -25.24 -20.89 -5.27
C THR A 212 -25.05 -20.28 -6.66
N PHE A 213 -25.62 -19.09 -6.88
CA PHE A 213 -25.45 -18.32 -8.10
C PHE A 213 -25.31 -16.83 -7.75
N ARG A 214 -24.21 -16.22 -8.23
CA ARG A 214 -23.76 -14.86 -7.88
C ARG A 214 -23.83 -14.56 -6.38
N GLY A 215 -23.38 -15.49 -5.54
CA GLY A 215 -23.30 -15.34 -4.08
C GLY A 215 -24.60 -15.62 -3.32
N HIS A 216 -25.73 -15.78 -4.01
CA HIS A 216 -27.00 -16.15 -3.38
C HIS A 216 -27.20 -17.65 -3.42
N THR A 217 -27.56 -18.24 -2.28
CA THR A 217 -27.70 -19.69 -2.11
C THR A 217 -29.16 -20.06 -1.95
N THR A 218 -29.59 -21.15 -2.61
CA THR A 218 -30.95 -21.66 -2.52
C THR A 218 -31.25 -22.17 -1.11
N GLU A 219 -32.53 -22.34 -0.81
CA GLU A 219 -32.95 -23.24 0.27
C GLU A 219 -32.42 -24.67 0.03
N ALA A 220 -32.36 -25.48 1.10
CA ALA A 220 -31.86 -26.85 1.01
C ALA A 220 -32.73 -27.71 0.06
N LEU A 221 -32.11 -28.27 -0.97
CA LEU A 221 -32.75 -29.18 -1.93
C LEU A 221 -32.45 -30.63 -1.55
N SER A 222 -33.48 -31.45 -1.40
CA SER A 222 -33.29 -32.89 -1.20
C SER A 222 -32.77 -33.56 -2.48
N PHE A 223 -31.98 -34.62 -2.37
CA PHE A 223 -31.55 -35.44 -3.53
C PHE A 223 -32.74 -35.89 -4.40
N GLY A 224 -33.88 -36.18 -3.77
CA GLY A 224 -35.13 -36.60 -4.42
C GLY A 224 -36.09 -35.45 -4.76
N ALA A 225 -35.63 -34.20 -4.69
CA ALA A 225 -36.43 -33.05 -5.10
C ALA A 225 -36.85 -33.17 -6.57
N THR A 226 -37.94 -32.50 -6.91
CA THR A 226 -38.49 -32.47 -8.27
C THR A 226 -37.90 -31.32 -9.09
N PRO A 227 -37.89 -31.40 -10.44
CA PRO A 227 -37.48 -30.30 -11.30
C PRO A 227 -38.21 -28.98 -11.01
N ALA A 228 -39.49 -29.05 -10.66
CA ALA A 228 -40.30 -27.88 -10.28
C ALA A 228 -39.82 -27.23 -8.97
N GLN A 229 -39.39 -28.03 -7.98
CA GLN A 229 -38.82 -27.51 -6.74
C GLN A 229 -37.48 -26.82 -6.98
N LEU A 230 -36.62 -27.40 -7.82
CA LEU A 230 -35.37 -26.76 -8.24
C LEU A 230 -35.63 -25.45 -8.97
N GLN A 231 -36.55 -25.45 -9.93
CA GLN A 231 -36.90 -24.26 -10.69
C GLN A 231 -37.42 -23.14 -9.79
N ALA A 232 -38.30 -23.47 -8.84
CA ALA A 232 -38.79 -22.50 -7.86
C ALA A 232 -37.66 -21.98 -6.96
N ALA A 233 -36.76 -22.86 -6.51
CA ALA A 233 -35.63 -22.47 -5.67
C ALA A 233 -34.66 -21.51 -6.40
N LEU A 234 -34.35 -21.77 -7.67
CA LEU A 234 -33.51 -20.89 -8.49
C LEU A 234 -34.20 -19.54 -8.77
N ASN A 235 -35.46 -19.55 -9.21
CA ASN A 235 -36.19 -18.30 -9.49
C ASN A 235 -36.48 -17.44 -8.26
N ASN A 236 -36.32 -17.99 -7.05
CA ASN A 236 -36.41 -17.23 -5.79
C ASN A 236 -35.07 -16.62 -5.36
N LEU A 237 -33.95 -16.91 -6.05
CA LEU A 237 -32.68 -16.25 -5.77
C LEU A 237 -32.75 -14.78 -6.21
N PRO A 238 -32.33 -13.83 -5.36
CA PRO A 238 -32.27 -12.41 -5.75
C PRO A 238 -31.44 -12.17 -7.01
N SER A 239 -30.35 -12.92 -7.17
CA SER A 239 -29.42 -12.81 -8.29
C SER A 239 -29.92 -13.33 -9.64
N ILE A 240 -31.11 -13.92 -9.69
CA ILE A 240 -31.76 -14.35 -10.94
C ILE A 240 -32.83 -13.32 -11.29
N THR A 241 -32.67 -12.70 -12.45
CA THR A 241 -33.61 -11.69 -12.92
C THR A 241 -34.96 -12.36 -13.17
N THR A 242 -36.00 -11.94 -12.45
CA THR A 242 -37.38 -12.39 -12.68
C THR A 242 -38.27 -11.18 -12.94
N PRO A 243 -39.05 -11.16 -14.04
CA PRO A 243 -39.88 -10.01 -14.35
C PRO A 243 -41.05 -9.91 -13.35
N PRO A 244 -41.29 -8.73 -12.76
CA PRO A 244 -42.44 -8.54 -11.92
C PRO A 244 -43.70 -8.48 -12.79
N SER A 245 -44.60 -9.46 -12.63
CA SER A 245 -46.07 -9.38 -12.89
C SER A 245 -46.76 -10.14 -14.05
N GLN A 246 -46.17 -11.08 -14.81
CA GLN A 246 -46.97 -11.90 -15.76
C GLN A 246 -46.49 -13.35 -15.95
N ASP A 247 -47.37 -14.21 -16.48
CA ASP A 247 -47.35 -15.69 -16.66
C ASP A 247 -46.12 -16.30 -17.39
N TRP A 248 -45.16 -15.45 -17.79
CA TRP A 248 -43.84 -15.78 -18.35
C TRP A 248 -42.70 -15.48 -17.35
N SER A 249 -43.02 -15.55 -16.05
CA SER A 249 -42.25 -15.11 -14.87
C SER A 249 -41.00 -15.94 -14.52
N GLN A 250 -40.37 -16.63 -15.47
CA GLN A 250 -39.26 -17.53 -15.18
C GLN A 250 -37.94 -16.88 -15.60
N GLY A 251 -37.06 -16.64 -14.63
CA GLY A 251 -35.66 -16.27 -14.88
C GLY A 251 -34.84 -17.47 -15.34
N VAL A 252 -35.10 -18.65 -14.76
CA VAL A 252 -34.49 -19.93 -15.16
C VAL A 252 -35.57 -20.98 -15.41
N LEU A 253 -35.43 -21.69 -16.53
CA LEU A 253 -36.19 -22.88 -16.89
C LEU A 253 -35.35 -24.13 -16.62
N VAL A 254 -35.94 -25.12 -15.94
CA VAL A 254 -35.30 -26.40 -15.64
C VAL A 254 -35.84 -27.49 -16.56
N GLU A 255 -34.97 -28.05 -17.40
CA GLU A 255 -35.30 -29.07 -18.39
C GLU A 255 -34.62 -30.40 -18.05
N THR A 256 -35.40 -31.46 -17.86
CA THR A 256 -34.87 -32.82 -17.65
C THR A 256 -35.88 -33.88 -18.07
N SER A 257 -35.38 -35.06 -18.42
CA SER A 257 -36.21 -36.25 -18.68
C SER A 257 -36.53 -37.05 -17.41
N SER A 258 -35.89 -36.72 -16.28
CA SER A 258 -36.08 -37.38 -14.99
C SER A 258 -37.16 -36.70 -14.13
N ARG A 259 -37.77 -37.45 -13.20
CA ARG A 259 -38.71 -36.90 -12.20
C ARG A 259 -38.01 -36.42 -10.92
N VAL A 260 -36.77 -36.83 -10.72
CA VAL A 260 -35.93 -36.49 -9.56
C VAL A 260 -34.65 -35.80 -10.02
N LEU A 261 -34.04 -35.00 -9.17
CA LEU A 261 -32.80 -34.28 -9.49
C LEU A 261 -31.54 -35.14 -9.44
N CYS A 262 -31.51 -36.16 -8.57
CA CYS A 262 -30.36 -37.03 -8.36
C CYS A 262 -30.79 -38.50 -8.36
N ASP A 263 -29.93 -39.36 -8.89
CA ASP A 263 -30.03 -40.81 -8.77
C ASP A 263 -28.63 -41.42 -8.62
N LYS A 264 -28.54 -42.66 -8.13
CA LYS A 264 -27.27 -43.38 -7.99
C LYS A 264 -26.52 -43.55 -9.32
N ASP A 265 -27.23 -43.56 -10.45
CA ASP A 265 -26.64 -43.75 -11.78
C ASP A 265 -26.33 -42.39 -12.47
N GLY A 266 -26.65 -41.27 -11.82
CA GLY A 266 -26.46 -39.91 -12.33
C GLY A 266 -27.66 -39.39 -13.13
N VAL A 267 -28.11 -38.17 -12.85
CA VAL A 267 -29.21 -37.50 -13.57
C VAL A 267 -28.71 -36.20 -14.20
N TYR A 268 -29.05 -35.98 -15.47
CA TYR A 268 -28.82 -34.72 -16.18
C TYR A 268 -30.00 -33.77 -16.02
N VAL A 269 -29.71 -32.53 -15.66
CA VAL A 269 -30.67 -31.44 -15.54
C VAL A 269 -30.09 -30.20 -16.21
N ASP A 270 -30.77 -29.69 -17.23
CA ASP A 270 -30.36 -28.49 -17.93
C ASP A 270 -31.06 -27.26 -17.30
N LEU A 271 -30.27 -26.24 -17.00
CA LEU A 271 -30.68 -24.95 -16.44
C LEU A 271 -30.54 -23.92 -17.55
N LYS A 272 -31.66 -23.42 -18.07
CA LYS A 272 -31.70 -22.45 -19.16
C LYS A 272 -32.08 -21.07 -18.62
N PHE A 273 -31.21 -20.10 -18.80
CA PHE A 273 -31.39 -18.74 -18.30
C PHE A 273 -32.15 -17.91 -19.33
N LEU A 274 -33.35 -17.44 -18.96
CA LEU A 274 -34.29 -16.76 -19.87
C LEU A 274 -34.26 -15.23 -19.74
N GLN A 275 -33.66 -14.70 -18.67
CA GLN A 275 -33.66 -13.26 -18.36
C GLN A 275 -32.24 -12.71 -18.16
N ASP A 276 -31.35 -13.52 -17.60
CA ASP A 276 -29.93 -13.21 -17.51
C ASP A 276 -29.24 -13.61 -18.82
N TYR A 277 -28.71 -12.63 -19.55
CA TYR A 277 -28.05 -12.81 -20.85
C TYR A 277 -26.54 -12.67 -20.75
N GLY A 278 -25.84 -12.82 -21.88
CA GLY A 278 -24.39 -12.75 -21.96
C GLY A 278 -23.69 -13.96 -21.32
N GLU A 279 -22.44 -13.73 -20.93
CA GLU A 279 -21.60 -14.75 -20.32
C GLU A 279 -21.86 -14.87 -18.81
N LEU A 280 -22.61 -15.90 -18.42
CA LEU A 280 -23.00 -16.14 -17.02
C LEU A 280 -21.96 -16.99 -16.28
N PRO A 281 -21.70 -16.78 -14.97
CA PRO A 281 -20.88 -17.69 -14.18
C PRO A 281 -21.57 -19.05 -14.00
N LEU A 282 -20.81 -20.10 -13.69
CA LEU A 282 -21.39 -21.41 -13.38
C LEU A 282 -22.17 -21.36 -12.06
N VAL A 283 -23.36 -21.96 -12.02
CA VAL A 283 -24.04 -22.27 -10.77
C VAL A 283 -23.15 -23.26 -10.00
N LEU A 284 -22.90 -22.97 -8.72
CA LEU A 284 -22.10 -23.81 -7.84
C LEU A 284 -23.00 -24.68 -6.97
N ALA A 285 -22.51 -25.86 -6.56
CA ALA A 285 -23.29 -26.81 -5.77
C ALA A 285 -22.54 -27.20 -4.48
N ASN A 286 -23.10 -26.92 -3.31
CA ASN A 286 -22.59 -27.50 -2.06
C ASN A 286 -23.18 -28.91 -1.88
N VAL A 287 -22.30 -29.90 -1.83
CA VAL A 287 -22.65 -31.34 -1.76
C VAL A 287 -22.32 -31.98 -0.41
N ASP A 288 -21.98 -31.20 0.61
CA ASP A 288 -21.48 -31.73 1.90
C ASP A 288 -22.52 -32.60 2.62
N GLN A 289 -23.79 -32.31 2.39
CA GLN A 289 -24.92 -33.03 2.97
C GLN A 289 -25.47 -34.15 2.07
N LEU A 290 -24.86 -34.40 0.90
CA LEU A 290 -25.25 -35.52 0.04
C LEU A 290 -24.65 -36.84 0.52
N SER A 291 -25.35 -37.92 0.19
CA SER A 291 -24.89 -39.29 0.41
C SER A 291 -25.11 -40.16 -0.81
N LEU A 292 -24.22 -41.14 -0.96
CA LEU A 292 -24.35 -42.22 -1.92
C LEU A 292 -23.99 -43.52 -1.22
N THR A 293 -24.85 -44.55 -1.32
CA THR A 293 -24.65 -45.84 -0.64
C THR A 293 -23.36 -46.53 -1.11
N THR A 294 -22.99 -46.35 -2.38
CA THR A 294 -21.76 -46.89 -2.97
C THR A 294 -21.05 -45.85 -3.83
N GLY A 295 -19.96 -45.28 -3.31
CA GLY A 295 -19.14 -44.26 -3.99
C GLY A 295 -19.18 -42.91 -3.27
N THR A 296 -18.68 -41.89 -3.95
CA THR A 296 -18.71 -40.50 -3.45
C THR A 296 -19.87 -39.78 -4.15
N PRO A 297 -20.81 -39.18 -3.40
CA PRO A 297 -21.84 -38.36 -4.02
C PRO A 297 -21.20 -37.14 -4.68
N SER A 298 -21.74 -36.70 -5.81
CA SER A 298 -21.21 -35.56 -6.54
C SER A 298 -22.30 -34.79 -7.28
N ILE A 299 -22.02 -33.50 -7.49
CA ILE A 299 -22.69 -32.67 -8.47
C ILE A 299 -21.62 -32.07 -9.38
N LYS A 300 -21.75 -32.34 -10.67
CA LYS A 300 -20.94 -31.70 -11.71
C LYS A 300 -21.79 -30.64 -12.41
N MET A 301 -21.22 -29.46 -12.57
CA MET A 301 -21.83 -28.32 -13.27
C MET A 301 -21.02 -28.04 -14.53
N GLU A 302 -21.68 -27.86 -15.68
CA GLU A 302 -21.01 -27.59 -16.96
C GLU A 302 -21.82 -26.62 -17.83
N LYS A 303 -21.14 -25.67 -18.50
CA LYS A 303 -21.78 -24.82 -19.52
C LYS A 303 -21.91 -25.64 -20.79
N THR A 304 -23.14 -25.89 -21.23
CA THR A 304 -23.40 -26.65 -22.46
C THR A 304 -23.67 -25.74 -23.65
N VAL A 305 -24.21 -24.55 -23.39
CA VAL A 305 -24.42 -23.50 -24.39
C VAL A 305 -24.01 -22.15 -23.79
N THR A 306 -23.01 -21.51 -24.38
CA THR A 306 -22.77 -20.08 -24.21
C THR A 306 -23.90 -19.35 -24.92
N GLY A 307 -24.69 -18.58 -24.18
CA GLY A 307 -25.78 -17.78 -24.76
C GLY A 307 -25.21 -16.74 -25.73
N ALA A 308 -25.95 -16.46 -26.79
CA ALA A 308 -25.53 -15.50 -27.81
C ALA A 308 -26.31 -14.19 -27.74
N LYS A 309 -27.36 -14.12 -26.90
CA LYS A 309 -28.01 -12.87 -26.50
C LYS A 309 -27.03 -12.02 -25.71
N GLU A 310 -26.88 -10.76 -26.10
CA GLU A 310 -26.05 -9.80 -25.40
C GLU A 310 -26.70 -9.37 -24.06
N SER A 311 -25.90 -8.84 -23.15
CA SER A 311 -26.36 -8.26 -21.88
C SER A 311 -25.76 -6.86 -21.76
N LEU A 312 -26.26 -5.94 -22.57
CA LEU A 312 -25.75 -4.58 -22.69
C LEU A 312 -26.48 -3.65 -21.71
N GLU A 313 -25.74 -2.71 -21.12
CA GLU A 313 -26.34 -1.61 -20.35
C GLU A 313 -27.34 -0.86 -21.23
N CYS A 314 -28.57 -0.73 -20.73
CA CYS A 314 -29.68 -0.12 -21.48
C CYS A 314 -29.89 -0.71 -22.88
N SER A 315 -29.65 -2.03 -23.03
CA SER A 315 -29.75 -2.77 -24.30
C SER A 315 -28.94 -2.17 -25.45
N GLY A 316 -27.96 -1.29 -25.16
CA GLY A 316 -27.24 -0.52 -26.18
C GLY A 316 -28.06 0.58 -26.86
N ARG A 317 -29.27 0.88 -26.37
CA ARG A 317 -30.25 1.80 -26.98
C ARG A 317 -30.65 2.95 -26.06
N GLY A 318 -29.85 3.21 -25.04
CA GLY A 318 -30.04 4.30 -24.10
C GLY A 318 -28.76 4.64 -23.36
N ILE A 319 -28.81 5.73 -22.60
CA ILE A 319 -27.72 6.16 -21.72
C ILE A 319 -28.12 5.87 -20.28
N CYS A 320 -27.21 5.29 -19.49
CA CYS A 320 -27.43 5.04 -18.08
C CYS A 320 -27.28 6.32 -17.26
N ASP A 321 -28.31 6.66 -16.47
CA ASP A 321 -28.17 7.58 -15.34
C ASP A 321 -27.65 6.79 -14.13
N GLY A 322 -26.34 6.87 -13.89
CA GLY A 322 -25.67 6.15 -12.80
C GLY A 322 -25.98 6.67 -11.39
N GLU A 323 -26.70 7.79 -11.24
CA GLU A 323 -27.18 8.25 -9.92
C GLU A 323 -28.55 7.65 -9.60
N LEU A 324 -29.40 7.53 -10.61
CA LEU A 324 -30.75 6.98 -10.46
C LEU A 324 -30.80 5.46 -10.69
N GLY A 325 -29.87 4.90 -11.46
CA GLY A 325 -29.87 3.51 -11.92
C GLY A 325 -30.95 3.26 -12.98
N THR A 326 -31.26 4.27 -13.79
CA THR A 326 -32.35 4.23 -14.78
C THR A 326 -31.81 4.51 -16.17
N CYS A 327 -32.28 3.74 -17.16
CA CYS A 327 -31.95 3.99 -18.56
C CYS A 327 -32.78 5.13 -19.13
N ILE A 328 -32.09 6.09 -19.74
CA ILE A 328 -32.69 7.13 -20.57
C ILE A 328 -32.66 6.60 -22.00
N CYS A 329 -33.78 6.04 -22.44
CA CYS A 329 -33.90 5.44 -23.77
C CYS A 329 -33.79 6.50 -24.86
N ASP A 330 -33.16 6.14 -25.96
CA ASP A 330 -33.09 7.01 -27.12
C ASP A 330 -34.47 7.18 -27.77
N LEU A 331 -34.85 8.44 -27.94
CA LEU A 331 -36.09 8.88 -28.55
C LEU A 331 -35.86 9.57 -29.91
N SER A 332 -34.62 9.67 -30.37
CA SER A 332 -34.19 10.44 -31.56
C SER A 332 -34.64 9.85 -32.91
N CYS A 333 -35.30 8.71 -32.89
CA CYS A 333 -35.94 8.11 -34.05
C CYS A 333 -37.24 8.85 -34.40
N ALA A 334 -37.20 9.61 -35.49
CA ALA A 334 -38.36 10.32 -36.06
C ALA A 334 -39.57 9.40 -36.38
N GLU A 335 -39.41 8.08 -36.29
CA GLU A 335 -40.46 7.14 -36.65
C GLU A 335 -40.45 5.76 -35.89
N GLY A 336 -39.99 5.72 -34.63
CA GLY A 336 -40.27 4.58 -33.71
C GLY A 336 -39.29 4.38 -32.54
N CYS A 337 -39.73 4.66 -31.31
CA CYS A 337 -38.93 4.81 -30.09
C CYS A 337 -38.45 3.51 -29.43
N PHE A 338 -37.27 3.56 -28.81
CA PHE A 338 -36.86 2.53 -27.85
C PHE A 338 -37.55 2.76 -26.51
N SER A 339 -37.96 1.67 -25.89
CA SER A 339 -38.64 1.66 -24.61
C SER A 339 -38.36 0.37 -23.87
N THR A 340 -38.87 0.29 -22.65
CA THR A 340 -38.65 -0.84 -21.75
C THR A 340 -39.22 -2.16 -22.28
N SER A 341 -38.46 -3.23 -22.11
CA SER A 341 -38.80 -4.58 -22.60
C SER A 341 -39.22 -5.54 -21.49
N ASP A 342 -39.69 -6.73 -21.89
CA ASP A 342 -39.91 -7.90 -21.05
C ASP A 342 -38.75 -8.94 -21.12
N GLY A 343 -37.64 -8.58 -21.78
CA GLY A 343 -36.52 -9.46 -22.11
C GLY A 343 -36.77 -10.40 -23.32
N HIS A 344 -38.02 -10.58 -23.74
CA HIS A 344 -38.42 -11.49 -24.81
C HIS A 344 -38.79 -10.76 -26.12
N GLY A 345 -38.41 -9.49 -26.24
CA GLY A 345 -38.68 -8.66 -27.42
C GLY A 345 -40.09 -8.07 -27.44
N ASN A 346 -40.84 -8.10 -26.34
CA ASN A 346 -42.14 -7.41 -26.19
C ASN A 346 -42.00 -6.23 -25.22
N PRO A 347 -42.98 -5.29 -25.18
CA PRO A 347 -42.96 -4.22 -24.20
C PRO A 347 -43.13 -4.80 -22.79
N GLY A 348 -42.34 -4.31 -21.84
CA GLY A 348 -42.35 -4.80 -20.46
C GLY A 348 -41.83 -3.78 -19.46
N GLY A 349 -41.58 -4.20 -18.22
CA GLY A 349 -41.24 -3.31 -17.10
C GLY A 349 -39.76 -3.29 -16.73
N ARG A 350 -38.86 -3.85 -17.55
CA ARG A 350 -37.43 -4.00 -17.18
C ARG A 350 -36.67 -2.68 -17.07
N GLY A 351 -37.09 -1.64 -17.79
CA GLY A 351 -36.44 -0.34 -17.81
C GLY A 351 -35.14 -0.32 -18.60
N ASP A 352 -34.97 -1.23 -19.57
CA ASP A 352 -33.71 -1.55 -20.26
C ASP A 352 -33.60 -0.98 -21.67
N CYS A 353 -34.61 -0.28 -22.20
CA CYS A 353 -34.64 0.19 -23.60
C CYS A 353 -34.58 -0.93 -24.65
N GLY A 354 -34.85 -2.17 -24.25
CA GLY A 354 -34.76 -3.35 -25.11
C GLY A 354 -35.99 -3.64 -25.99
N TYR A 355 -36.97 -2.73 -26.06
CA TYR A 355 -38.16 -2.88 -26.89
C TYR A 355 -38.28 -1.75 -27.91
N ARG A 356 -38.40 -2.11 -29.18
CA ARG A 356 -38.63 -1.15 -30.27
C ARG A 356 -40.13 -0.95 -30.51
N ASP A 357 -40.62 0.25 -30.26
CA ASP A 357 -41.99 0.65 -30.58
C ASP A 357 -42.13 0.95 -32.09
N GLY A 358 -42.72 0.00 -32.82
CA GLY A 358 -42.98 0.12 -34.26
C GLY A 358 -44.35 0.67 -34.65
N THR A 359 -45.12 1.24 -33.71
CA THR A 359 -46.55 1.57 -33.96
C THR A 359 -46.87 3.01 -34.35
N VAL A 360 -45.89 3.76 -34.89
CA VAL A 360 -46.17 5.07 -35.51
C VAL A 360 -46.43 4.87 -37.00
N THR A 361 -47.71 4.79 -37.39
CA THR A 361 -48.25 5.00 -38.78
C THR A 361 -48.30 3.86 -39.82
N GLY A 362 -47.79 2.66 -39.58
CA GLY A 362 -47.98 1.54 -40.54
C GLY A 362 -47.16 1.63 -41.83
N GLU A 363 -46.15 2.50 -41.85
CA GLU A 363 -45.00 2.39 -42.75
C GLU A 363 -43.85 1.69 -42.01
N THR A 364 -43.08 0.87 -42.73
CA THR A 364 -41.88 0.23 -42.18
C THR A 364 -40.79 1.28 -42.07
N ILE A 365 -40.69 1.85 -40.88
CA ILE A 365 -39.73 2.90 -40.59
C ILE A 365 -38.37 2.25 -40.36
N MET A 366 -37.36 2.69 -41.11
CA MET A 366 -35.99 2.23 -40.94
C MET A 366 -35.41 2.76 -39.62
N PRO A 367 -34.65 1.95 -38.85
CA PRO A 367 -33.92 2.47 -37.70
C PRO A 367 -32.90 3.53 -38.13
N ALA A 368 -32.51 4.40 -37.21
CA ALA A 368 -31.39 5.30 -37.36
C ALA A 368 -30.43 5.08 -36.18
N CYS A 369 -29.15 5.37 -36.39
CA CYS A 369 -28.20 5.36 -35.28
C CYS A 369 -28.52 6.47 -34.27
N PRO A 370 -28.28 6.21 -32.98
CA PRO A 370 -28.64 7.12 -31.91
C PRO A 370 -27.86 8.45 -31.96
N GLY A 371 -28.43 9.50 -31.35
CA GLY A 371 -27.84 10.84 -31.22
C GLY A 371 -28.65 11.95 -31.91
N GLU A 372 -28.33 13.23 -31.62
CA GLU A 372 -28.96 14.37 -32.32
C GLU A 372 -28.63 14.37 -33.83
N VAL A 373 -27.40 13.95 -34.13
CA VAL A 373 -26.94 13.50 -35.44
C VAL A 373 -26.40 12.07 -35.27
N PRO A 374 -26.34 11.23 -36.32
CA PRO A 374 -25.89 9.85 -36.18
C PRO A 374 -24.55 9.75 -35.44
N CYS A 375 -24.54 9.06 -34.30
CA CYS A 375 -23.37 8.87 -33.44
C CYS A 375 -22.70 10.18 -32.98
N ASN A 376 -23.48 11.28 -32.95
CA ASN A 376 -23.05 12.65 -32.65
C ASN A 376 -21.78 13.10 -33.41
N ASP A 377 -21.59 12.63 -34.65
CA ASP A 377 -20.38 12.83 -35.47
C ASP A 377 -19.07 12.37 -34.79
N ARG A 378 -19.17 11.53 -33.75
CA ARG A 378 -18.07 10.98 -32.95
C ARG A 378 -17.98 9.46 -33.06
N GLY A 379 -18.65 8.89 -34.04
CA GLY A 379 -18.63 7.46 -34.33
C GLY A 379 -19.08 7.18 -35.75
N ILE A 380 -18.95 5.93 -36.15
CA ILE A 380 -19.46 5.41 -37.41
C ILE A 380 -20.72 4.61 -37.10
N CYS A 381 -21.80 4.92 -37.82
CA CYS A 381 -23.03 4.16 -37.76
C CYS A 381 -22.87 2.85 -38.53
N ASP A 382 -23.09 1.71 -37.87
CA ASP A 382 -23.21 0.42 -38.55
C ASP A 382 -24.63 0.29 -39.11
N GLU A 383 -24.80 0.12 -40.43
CA GLU A 383 -26.13 0.07 -41.06
C GLU A 383 -26.82 -1.30 -40.93
N ASP A 384 -26.09 -2.34 -40.49
CA ASP A 384 -26.65 -3.68 -40.26
C ASP A 384 -27.25 -3.79 -38.85
N THR A 385 -26.52 -3.27 -37.84
CA THR A 385 -26.91 -3.31 -36.42
C THR A 385 -27.50 -1.99 -35.92
N TRP A 386 -27.32 -0.88 -36.64
CA TRP A 386 -27.76 0.48 -36.27
C TRP A 386 -27.20 0.98 -34.93
N ASP A 387 -26.06 0.45 -34.50
CA ASP A 387 -25.31 0.92 -33.33
C ASP A 387 -24.12 1.79 -33.76
N CYS A 388 -23.59 2.53 -32.79
CA CYS A 388 -22.48 3.45 -33.01
C CYS A 388 -21.15 2.83 -32.62
N GLN A 389 -20.25 2.72 -33.59
CA GLN A 389 -18.83 2.43 -33.35
C GLN A 389 -18.11 3.74 -33.06
N CYS A 390 -17.96 4.06 -31.78
CA CYS A 390 -17.33 5.30 -31.34
C CYS A 390 -15.85 5.37 -31.72
N ILE A 391 -15.38 6.58 -32.06
CA ILE A 391 -13.95 6.83 -32.24
C ILE A 391 -13.24 6.77 -30.88
N ASP A 392 -11.93 6.49 -30.91
CA ASP A 392 -11.10 6.43 -29.71
C ASP A 392 -11.27 7.67 -28.83
N GLY A 393 -11.53 7.45 -27.53
CA GLY A 393 -11.82 8.52 -26.57
C GLY A 393 -13.30 8.69 -26.25
N PHE A 394 -14.21 8.08 -27.02
CA PHE A 394 -15.66 8.19 -26.82
C PHE A 394 -16.32 6.81 -26.62
N THR A 395 -17.45 6.82 -25.93
CA THR A 395 -18.24 5.64 -25.56
C THR A 395 -19.72 6.01 -25.32
N GLY A 396 -20.52 5.06 -24.86
CA GLY A 396 -21.97 5.19 -24.76
C GLY A 396 -22.68 4.86 -26.08
N ALA A 397 -24.00 4.74 -26.03
CA ALA A 397 -24.82 4.32 -27.17
C ALA A 397 -24.67 5.25 -28.38
N ASP A 398 -24.48 6.55 -28.16
CA ASP A 398 -24.44 7.59 -29.20
C ASP A 398 -23.10 8.34 -29.28
N CYS A 399 -22.06 7.83 -28.63
CA CYS A 399 -20.71 8.40 -28.59
C CYS A 399 -20.59 9.80 -27.96
N THR A 400 -21.55 10.19 -27.10
CA THR A 400 -21.45 11.45 -26.35
C THR A 400 -20.50 11.38 -25.17
N LEU A 401 -20.40 10.22 -24.52
CA LEU A 401 -19.62 10.02 -23.30
C LEU A 401 -18.14 9.84 -23.62
N MET A 402 -17.25 10.35 -22.78
CA MET A 402 -15.82 10.14 -22.92
C MET A 402 -15.36 8.90 -22.14
N THR A 403 -14.38 8.21 -22.71
CA THR A 403 -13.69 7.10 -22.03
C THR A 403 -12.65 7.65 -21.07
N CYS A 404 -12.56 7.09 -19.86
CA CYS A 404 -11.49 7.44 -18.95
C CYS A 404 -10.26 6.54 -19.11
N PRO A 405 -9.08 7.03 -18.69
CA PRO A 405 -7.87 6.23 -18.71
C PRO A 405 -8.01 5.00 -17.80
N LYS A 406 -7.34 3.91 -18.19
CA LYS A 406 -7.30 2.66 -17.43
C LYS A 406 -5.93 2.48 -16.79
N GLY A 407 -5.91 1.95 -15.58
CA GLY A 407 -4.72 1.63 -14.82
C GLY A 407 -4.84 0.28 -14.14
N ARG A 408 -3.78 -0.19 -13.50
CA ARG A 408 -3.80 -1.43 -12.69
C ARG A 408 -4.85 -1.32 -11.58
N SER A 409 -5.68 -2.34 -11.43
CA SER A 409 -6.72 -2.36 -10.39
C SER A 409 -6.11 -2.42 -9.00
N TRP A 410 -6.63 -1.60 -8.09
CA TRP A 410 -6.33 -1.70 -6.66
C TRP A 410 -7.13 -2.81 -5.96
N PHE A 411 -8.30 -3.17 -6.48
CA PHE A 411 -9.18 -4.12 -5.84
C PHE A 411 -10.16 -4.69 -6.87
N SER A 412 -9.89 -5.89 -7.35
CA SER A 412 -10.77 -6.62 -8.26
C SER A 412 -10.84 -8.10 -7.91
N ALA A 413 -11.78 -8.79 -8.55
CA ALA A 413 -11.90 -10.22 -8.42
C ALA A 413 -10.79 -10.92 -9.23
N PRO A 414 -10.24 -12.04 -8.77
CA PRO A 414 -9.35 -12.86 -9.60
C PRO A 414 -10.14 -13.38 -10.81
N VAL A 415 -9.63 -13.11 -12.02
CA VAL A 415 -10.29 -13.54 -13.27
C VAL A 415 -9.73 -14.86 -13.80
N ASN A 416 -8.64 -15.36 -13.22
CA ASN A 416 -8.07 -16.67 -13.53
C ASN A 416 -7.39 -17.28 -12.29
N GLU A 417 -6.79 -18.46 -12.47
CA GLU A 417 -6.10 -19.22 -11.41
C GLU A 417 -4.72 -18.65 -11.05
N ILE A 418 -4.29 -17.54 -11.68
CA ILE A 418 -3.00 -16.88 -11.42
C ILE A 418 -3.25 -15.66 -10.53
N ASP A 419 -2.27 -15.33 -9.69
CA ASP A 419 -2.23 -14.12 -8.89
C ASP A 419 -2.09 -12.86 -9.78
N ASP A 420 -3.20 -12.45 -10.40
CA ASP A 420 -3.24 -11.41 -11.44
C ASP A 420 -4.19 -10.24 -11.12
N VAL A 421 -4.75 -10.19 -9.91
CA VAL A 421 -5.76 -9.20 -9.50
C VAL A 421 -5.31 -7.79 -9.86
N HIS A 422 -4.09 -7.44 -9.46
CA HIS A 422 -3.53 -6.10 -9.69
C HIS A 422 -2.92 -5.89 -11.09
N LEU A 423 -2.95 -6.90 -11.96
CA LEU A 423 -2.53 -6.79 -13.36
C LEU A 423 -3.69 -6.43 -14.29
N GLN A 424 -4.93 -6.51 -13.80
CA GLN A 424 -6.11 -6.11 -14.54
C GLN A 424 -6.11 -4.60 -14.75
N MET A 425 -6.31 -4.17 -16.01
CA MET A 425 -6.37 -2.77 -16.37
C MET A 425 -7.83 -2.30 -16.36
N THR A 426 -8.21 -1.58 -15.32
CA THR A 426 -9.59 -1.12 -15.08
C THR A 426 -9.68 0.41 -15.17
N GLU A 427 -10.88 0.88 -15.51
CA GLU A 427 -11.15 2.32 -15.59
C GLU A 427 -10.95 2.96 -14.23
N CYS A 428 -10.14 4.03 -14.19
CA CYS A 428 -9.76 4.68 -12.94
C CYS A 428 -9.20 3.72 -11.87
N SER A 429 -8.57 2.60 -12.28
CA SER A 429 -7.93 1.62 -11.41
C SER A 429 -8.83 1.04 -10.30
N ASP A 430 -10.15 1.04 -10.52
CA ASP A 430 -11.18 0.75 -9.51
C ASP A 430 -11.05 1.61 -8.24
N MET A 431 -10.48 2.81 -8.36
CA MET A 431 -10.16 3.69 -7.23
C MET A 431 -10.45 5.16 -7.55
N GLY A 432 -11.57 5.37 -8.24
CA GLY A 432 -12.09 6.67 -8.60
C GLY A 432 -13.32 6.54 -9.47
N TYR A 433 -13.99 7.66 -9.74
CA TYR A 433 -15.08 7.74 -10.70
C TYR A 433 -14.62 8.41 -12.00
N CYS A 434 -15.05 7.86 -13.12
CA CYS A 434 -14.84 8.49 -14.41
C CYS A 434 -15.81 9.65 -14.61
N ASN A 435 -15.29 10.85 -14.83
CA ASN A 435 -16.11 11.95 -15.31
C ASN A 435 -16.33 11.81 -16.82
N ARG A 436 -17.55 11.43 -17.22
CA ARG A 436 -17.89 11.13 -18.62
C ARG A 436 -17.94 12.35 -19.53
N ASP A 437 -18.00 13.57 -19.00
CA ASP A 437 -18.07 14.79 -19.82
C ASP A 437 -16.71 15.15 -20.41
N TYR A 438 -15.64 14.91 -19.64
CA TYR A 438 -14.27 15.29 -20.02
C TYR A 438 -13.23 14.15 -19.92
N GLY A 439 -13.64 12.92 -19.59
CA GLY A 439 -12.80 11.72 -19.73
C GLY A 439 -11.67 11.62 -18.71
N GLU A 440 -11.80 12.28 -17.56
CA GLU A 440 -10.80 12.28 -16.49
C GLU A 440 -11.31 11.55 -15.24
N CYS A 441 -10.40 10.89 -14.53
CA CYS A 441 -10.72 10.17 -13.30
C CYS A 441 -10.68 11.09 -12.08
N GLU A 442 -11.75 11.06 -11.29
CA GLU A 442 -11.85 11.67 -9.96
C GLU A 442 -11.44 10.63 -8.90
N CYS A 443 -10.18 10.70 -8.45
CA CYS A 443 -9.60 9.68 -7.60
C CYS A 443 -10.10 9.71 -6.15
N ALA A 444 -10.15 8.52 -5.55
CA ALA A 444 -10.42 8.37 -4.12
C ALA A 444 -9.33 9.06 -3.26
N PRO A 445 -9.65 9.49 -2.03
CA PRO A 445 -8.65 10.00 -1.09
C PRO A 445 -7.47 9.03 -0.92
N GLY A 446 -6.24 9.56 -0.90
CA GLY A 446 -5.02 8.76 -0.85
C GLY A 446 -4.52 8.20 -2.19
N PHE A 447 -5.20 8.46 -3.32
CA PHE A 447 -4.83 7.99 -4.66
C PHE A 447 -4.73 9.13 -5.68
N GLU A 448 -3.88 8.95 -6.69
CA GLU A 448 -3.59 9.94 -7.73
C GLU A 448 -3.11 9.29 -9.03
N GLY A 449 -2.81 10.14 -10.02
CA GLY A 449 -2.47 9.73 -11.39
C GLY A 449 -3.69 9.83 -12.31
N ALA A 450 -3.43 9.81 -13.62
CA ALA A 450 -4.49 9.99 -14.62
C ALA A 450 -5.61 8.95 -14.47
N ALA A 451 -5.29 7.72 -14.06
CA ALA A 451 -6.23 6.63 -13.82
C ALA A 451 -6.31 6.25 -12.34
N CYS A 452 -5.86 7.10 -11.41
CA CYS A 452 -5.84 6.77 -9.96
C CYS A 452 -4.96 5.56 -9.61
N GLN A 453 -3.96 5.26 -10.45
CA GLN A 453 -3.13 4.06 -10.37
C GLN A 453 -1.97 4.17 -9.36
N TYR A 454 -1.78 5.35 -8.76
CA TYR A 454 -0.71 5.61 -7.80
C TYR A 454 -1.29 5.94 -6.44
N MET A 455 -0.68 5.38 -5.40
CA MET A 455 -0.90 5.83 -4.04
C MET A 455 -0.23 7.19 -3.88
N LYS A 456 -0.96 8.17 -3.33
CA LYS A 456 -0.40 9.47 -2.99
C LYS A 456 0.72 9.30 -1.98
N CYS A 457 1.77 10.09 -2.16
CA CYS A 457 2.77 10.23 -1.12
C CYS A 457 2.17 10.88 0.13
N PRO A 458 2.67 10.48 1.31
CA PRO A 458 2.47 11.20 2.56
C PRO A 458 2.50 12.74 2.44
N GLY A 459 1.68 13.45 3.21
CA GLY A 459 1.66 14.92 3.26
C GLY A 459 0.99 15.63 2.07
N ALA A 460 0.65 14.92 0.99
CA ALA A 460 0.12 15.49 -0.26
C ALA A 460 -1.07 16.44 -0.08
N ASP A 461 -1.98 16.13 0.85
CA ASP A 461 -3.22 16.88 1.06
C ASP A 461 -3.09 18.00 2.12
N ILE A 462 -1.90 18.19 2.75
CA ILE A 462 -1.66 19.19 3.81
C ILE A 462 -0.72 20.30 3.31
N GLU A 463 0.57 19.99 3.14
CA GLU A 463 1.58 20.94 2.65
C GLU A 463 2.17 20.52 1.29
N GLY A 464 1.76 19.40 0.72
CA GLY A 464 2.30 18.84 -0.52
C GLY A 464 3.05 17.53 -0.27
N PRO A 465 3.37 16.77 -1.33
CA PRO A 465 3.96 15.45 -1.19
C PRO A 465 5.27 15.53 -0.39
N CYS A 466 5.41 14.65 0.59
CA CYS A 466 6.54 14.59 1.52
C CYS A 466 6.81 15.91 2.24
N PHE A 467 5.74 16.66 2.55
CA PHE A 467 5.78 17.95 3.24
C PHE A 467 6.63 19.02 2.50
N ASN A 468 6.90 18.83 1.20
CA ASN A 468 7.94 19.56 0.44
C ASN A 468 9.32 19.53 1.09
N GLN A 469 9.59 18.53 1.92
CA GLN A 469 10.83 18.31 2.65
C GLN A 469 11.45 16.95 2.27
N GLY A 470 11.09 16.43 1.11
CA GLY A 470 11.58 15.17 0.57
C GLY A 470 11.07 14.92 -0.85
N GLU A 471 11.52 13.81 -1.42
CA GLU A 471 11.13 13.34 -2.73
C GLU A 471 10.07 12.25 -2.61
N CYS A 472 8.99 12.39 -3.41
CA CYS A 472 7.97 11.36 -3.55
C CYS A 472 8.43 10.32 -4.57
N LEU A 473 8.73 9.11 -4.09
CA LEU A 473 9.31 8.05 -4.89
C LEU A 473 8.45 6.79 -4.80
N SER A 474 8.41 6.00 -5.89
CA SER A 474 7.85 4.65 -5.85
C SER A 474 8.75 3.72 -5.02
N LEU A 475 8.21 2.58 -4.60
CA LEU A 475 8.96 1.54 -3.91
C LEU A 475 10.25 1.13 -4.66
N SER A 476 10.20 1.08 -5.98
CA SER A 476 11.38 0.82 -6.82
C SER A 476 12.50 1.84 -6.63
N PHE A 477 12.19 3.13 -6.71
CA PHE A 477 13.17 4.20 -6.51
C PHE A 477 13.57 4.39 -5.04
N LEU A 478 12.67 4.11 -4.09
CA LEU A 478 13.01 4.09 -2.66
C LEU A 478 14.04 2.99 -2.34
N ALA A 479 13.87 1.81 -2.93
CA ALA A 479 14.84 0.73 -2.78
C ALA A 479 16.20 1.09 -3.38
N GLU A 480 16.24 1.74 -4.54
CA GLU A 480 17.47 2.26 -5.14
C GLU A 480 18.13 3.36 -4.30
N ALA A 481 17.32 4.17 -3.61
CA ALA A 481 17.80 5.23 -2.72
C ALA A 481 18.18 4.74 -1.32
N SER A 482 18.13 3.43 -1.06
CA SER A 482 18.38 2.88 0.27
C SER A 482 19.85 2.84 0.63
N LEU A 483 20.17 3.35 1.81
CA LEU A 483 21.53 3.51 2.31
C LEU A 483 21.78 2.56 3.49
N ASP A 484 22.97 1.97 3.54
CA ASP A 484 23.50 1.26 4.71
C ASP A 484 24.71 2.04 5.22
N ASN A 485 24.59 2.58 6.44
CA ASN A 485 25.56 3.50 7.03
C ASN A 485 25.92 4.69 6.10
N GLY A 486 24.92 5.19 5.36
CA GLY A 486 25.05 6.29 4.39
C GLY A 486 25.62 5.90 3.02
N VAL A 487 25.84 4.61 2.74
CA VAL A 487 26.33 4.14 1.44
C VAL A 487 25.22 3.40 0.70
N ALA A 488 25.00 3.71 -0.59
CA ALA A 488 24.07 2.98 -1.46
C ALA A 488 24.19 1.47 -1.26
N THR A 489 23.07 0.88 -0.86
CA THR A 489 22.95 -0.56 -0.90
C THR A 489 22.87 -1.02 -2.35
N LYS A 490 23.46 -2.17 -2.68
CA LYS A 490 23.21 -2.84 -3.97
C LYS A 490 21.83 -3.51 -4.02
N ARG A 491 20.93 -3.15 -3.12
CA ARG A 491 19.61 -3.75 -3.00
C ARG A 491 18.68 -3.01 -3.93
N THR A 492 17.78 -3.78 -4.52
CA THR A 492 16.77 -3.30 -5.44
C THR A 492 15.48 -3.95 -5.04
N TYR A 493 14.37 -3.28 -5.26
CA TYR A 493 13.06 -3.79 -4.88
C TYR A 493 12.84 -5.22 -5.42
N GLY A 494 12.52 -6.14 -4.51
CA GLY A 494 12.14 -7.51 -4.82
C GLY A 494 13.30 -8.49 -5.05
N LYS A 495 14.34 -8.59 -4.22
CA LYS A 495 15.46 -9.48 -4.58
C LYS A 495 15.07 -10.97 -4.69
N THR A 496 15.11 -11.42 -5.93
CA THR A 496 14.88 -12.76 -6.46
C THR A 496 13.44 -13.28 -6.40
N PRO A 497 12.71 -13.08 -7.50
CA PRO A 497 13.11 -12.30 -8.67
C PRO A 497 12.85 -10.82 -8.39
N ASN A 498 13.80 -9.93 -8.72
CA ASN A 498 13.60 -8.47 -8.85
C ASN A 498 12.46 -8.25 -9.84
N ASP A 499 11.25 -8.42 -9.35
CA ASP A 499 10.10 -8.63 -10.19
C ASP A 499 9.43 -7.28 -10.35
N LYS A 500 9.91 -6.52 -11.33
CA LYS A 500 9.27 -5.30 -11.80
C LYS A 500 7.82 -5.51 -12.28
N TYR A 501 7.39 -6.76 -12.44
CA TYR A 501 6.01 -7.11 -12.77
C TYR A 501 5.14 -7.24 -11.51
N ARG A 502 5.70 -7.13 -10.31
CA ARG A 502 4.92 -6.87 -9.10
C ARG A 502 4.15 -5.58 -9.27
N TRP A 503 2.92 -5.59 -8.78
CA TRP A 503 1.98 -4.52 -9.05
C TRP A 503 2.36 -3.25 -8.30
N ASP A 504 2.85 -3.42 -7.07
CA ASP A 504 3.24 -2.40 -6.09
C ASP A 504 4.53 -1.66 -6.45
N TYR A 505 5.37 -2.24 -7.33
CA TYR A 505 6.68 -1.71 -7.77
C TYR A 505 6.65 -0.20 -8.08
N ASP A 506 5.66 0.27 -8.84
CA ASP A 506 5.46 1.69 -9.18
C ASP A 506 4.15 2.27 -8.61
N SER A 507 3.21 1.43 -8.21
CA SER A 507 1.89 1.86 -7.72
C SER A 507 1.95 2.37 -6.29
N ILE A 508 2.81 1.82 -5.45
CA ILE A 508 2.97 2.28 -4.07
C ILE A 508 4.13 3.27 -3.99
N ARG A 509 3.88 4.37 -3.30
CA ARG A 509 4.81 5.48 -3.14
C ARG A 509 4.97 5.89 -1.69
N GLY A 510 6.16 6.37 -1.38
CA GLY A 510 6.54 6.89 -0.08
C GLY A 510 7.52 8.04 -0.22
N CYS A 511 8.11 8.46 0.89
CA CYS A 511 8.95 9.63 0.95
C CYS A 511 10.41 9.28 1.23
N LYS A 512 11.30 9.86 0.43
CA LYS A 512 12.72 9.98 0.76
C LYS A 512 12.94 11.37 1.33
N CYS A 513 13.20 11.47 2.62
CA CYS A 513 13.33 12.77 3.28
C CYS A 513 14.65 13.47 2.95
N ASN A 514 14.62 14.80 3.03
CA ASN A 514 15.84 15.60 3.07
C ASN A 514 16.66 15.22 4.30
N ARG A 515 17.97 15.44 4.25
CA ARG A 515 18.94 14.99 5.26
C ARG A 515 18.64 15.42 6.70
N ASP A 516 18.02 16.58 6.89
CA ASP A 516 17.67 17.14 8.21
C ASP A 516 16.22 16.80 8.64
N ARG A 517 15.59 15.84 7.96
CA ARG A 517 14.20 15.44 8.13
C ARG A 517 14.08 13.93 8.21
N PHE A 518 13.04 13.47 8.88
CA PHE A 518 12.73 12.05 8.97
C PHE A 518 11.23 11.84 9.20
N GLY A 519 10.85 10.58 9.37
CA GLY A 519 9.48 10.17 9.56
C GLY A 519 8.81 9.83 8.23
N TRP A 520 7.60 9.31 8.33
CA TRP A 520 6.87 8.75 7.18
C TRP A 520 6.52 9.79 6.11
N ASP A 521 6.37 11.07 6.48
CA ASP A 521 6.00 12.19 5.60
C ASP A 521 7.04 13.31 5.50
N CYS A 522 8.21 13.14 6.14
CA CYS A 522 9.28 14.14 6.23
C CYS A 522 8.90 15.44 6.97
N SER A 523 7.83 15.43 7.77
CA SER A 523 7.43 16.58 8.59
C SER A 523 8.29 16.78 9.84
N GLN A 524 9.02 15.74 10.27
CA GLN A 524 9.78 15.78 11.53
C GLN A 524 11.25 16.10 11.28
N LYS A 525 11.86 16.89 12.17
CA LYS A 525 13.28 17.24 12.13
C LYS A 525 14.11 16.27 12.95
N LEU A 526 15.27 15.91 12.42
CA LEU A 526 16.29 15.19 13.20
C LEU A 526 16.90 16.13 14.24
N CYS A 527 17.14 15.60 15.44
CA CYS A 527 17.93 16.30 16.44
C CYS A 527 19.43 15.96 16.30
N PRO A 528 20.32 16.78 16.87
CA PRO A 528 21.74 16.46 16.99
C PRO A 528 21.99 15.08 17.58
N PHE A 529 22.95 14.35 17.01
CA PHE A 529 23.44 13.08 17.54
C PHE A 529 24.81 13.30 18.19
N GLY A 530 25.12 12.48 19.19
CA GLY A 530 26.38 12.57 19.90
C GLY A 530 26.68 11.31 20.71
N ASP A 531 27.88 11.32 21.30
CA ASP A 531 28.38 10.27 22.18
C ASP A 531 27.78 10.45 23.59
N ASP A 532 27.34 9.36 24.22
CA ASP A 532 26.89 9.43 25.61
C ASP A 532 28.09 9.77 26.51
N PRO A 533 28.12 10.88 27.24
CA PRO A 533 29.30 11.25 28.02
C PRO A 533 29.62 10.33 29.19
N LEU A 534 28.78 9.33 29.46
CA LEU A 534 28.96 8.39 30.57
C LEU A 534 29.47 7.02 30.17
N SER A 535 29.45 6.69 28.89
CA SER A 535 30.13 5.49 28.40
C SER A 535 31.65 5.70 28.54
N THR A 536 32.36 4.59 28.70
CA THR A 536 33.79 4.62 29.05
C THR A 536 34.56 3.65 28.16
N SER A 537 35.86 3.89 27.99
CA SER A 537 36.73 3.05 27.15
C SER A 537 36.28 2.97 25.69
N GLN A 538 35.79 4.09 25.16
CA GLN A 538 35.40 4.22 23.76
C GLN A 538 36.48 4.91 22.95
N TYR A 539 36.39 4.72 21.64
CA TYR A 539 37.35 5.23 20.69
C TYR A 539 36.64 5.79 19.46
N ASN A 540 37.21 6.84 18.89
CA ASN A 540 36.86 7.32 17.55
C ASN A 540 37.36 6.32 16.50
N GLU A 541 36.63 6.22 15.40
CA GLU A 541 37.07 5.53 14.19
C GLU A 541 38.40 6.14 13.72
N LEU A 542 39.34 5.27 13.37
CA LEU A 542 40.55 5.64 12.66
C LEU A 542 40.67 4.82 11.39
N GLN A 543 40.74 5.49 10.26
CA GLN A 543 41.05 4.86 8.98
C GLN A 543 42.48 5.22 8.57
N ASN A 544 43.25 4.25 8.08
CA ASN A 544 44.56 4.48 7.49
C ASN A 544 44.43 4.71 5.99
N LEU A 545 44.81 5.91 5.56
CA LEU A 545 44.98 6.31 4.17
C LEU A 545 46.48 6.25 3.83
N ASN A 546 46.86 5.24 3.05
CA ASN A 546 48.20 5.14 2.52
C ASN A 546 48.23 5.73 1.11
N CYS A 547 49.16 6.65 0.85
CA CYS A 547 49.39 7.24 -0.47
C CYS A 547 50.83 7.04 -0.93
N ASP A 548 51.02 6.37 -2.07
CA ASP A 548 52.32 6.19 -2.72
C ASP A 548 52.28 6.72 -4.16
N LEU A 549 53.04 7.77 -4.43
CA LEU A 549 53.08 8.40 -5.75
C LEU A 549 53.91 7.53 -6.72
N ASP A 550 53.27 7.08 -7.80
CA ASP A 550 53.91 6.36 -8.90
C ASP A 550 53.72 7.05 -10.25
N ASP A 551 54.30 6.47 -11.32
CA ASP A 551 54.22 6.99 -12.68
C ASP A 551 52.79 7.00 -13.27
N ASP A 552 51.84 6.28 -12.64
CA ASP A 552 50.43 6.17 -13.03
C ASP A 552 49.52 7.08 -12.17
N THR A 553 50.10 7.88 -11.26
CA THR A 553 49.36 8.83 -10.41
C THR A 553 48.48 9.77 -11.23
N GLN A 554 47.18 9.79 -10.94
CA GLN A 554 46.25 10.72 -11.60
C GLN A 554 46.57 12.18 -11.27
N ALA A 555 46.34 13.07 -12.24
CA ALA A 555 46.53 14.51 -12.05
C ALA A 555 45.62 15.12 -10.97
N THR A 556 44.51 14.45 -10.64
CA THR A 556 43.57 14.84 -9.61
C THR A 556 42.96 13.61 -8.95
N VAL A 557 42.65 13.70 -7.67
CA VAL A 557 41.95 12.66 -6.89
C VAL A 557 40.70 13.24 -6.23
N ARG A 558 39.69 12.41 -6.01
CA ARG A 558 38.49 12.73 -5.21
C ARG A 558 38.28 11.66 -4.16
N PHE A 559 37.83 12.08 -2.99
CA PHE A 559 37.42 11.19 -1.91
C PHE A 559 35.90 11.13 -1.88
N THR A 560 35.37 9.96 -1.56
CA THR A 560 33.93 9.73 -1.43
C THR A 560 33.63 9.16 -0.06
N PHE A 561 32.71 9.80 0.66
CA PHE A 561 32.17 9.33 1.93
C PHE A 561 30.66 9.46 1.88
N ARG A 562 29.93 8.38 2.20
CA ARG A 562 28.47 8.35 2.19
C ARG A 562 27.83 9.01 0.96
N GLU A 563 28.31 8.62 -0.23
CA GLU A 563 27.92 9.11 -1.57
C GLU A 563 28.31 10.55 -1.92
N GLU A 564 28.80 11.32 -0.97
CA GLU A 564 29.29 12.67 -1.22
C GLU A 564 30.74 12.63 -1.67
N VAL A 565 31.04 13.46 -2.66
CA VAL A 565 32.35 13.47 -3.32
C VAL A 565 33.00 14.82 -3.10
N THR A 566 34.23 14.81 -2.61
CA THR A 566 35.01 16.04 -2.41
C THR A 566 35.26 16.75 -3.73
N ASP A 567 35.62 18.03 -3.67
CA ASP A 567 36.27 18.69 -4.79
C ASP A 567 37.56 17.97 -5.21
N ALA A 568 38.00 18.20 -6.45
CA ALA A 568 39.20 17.57 -6.99
C ALA A 568 40.45 18.13 -6.29
N LEU A 569 41.26 17.24 -5.70
CA LEU A 569 42.52 17.54 -5.05
C LEU A 569 43.70 17.11 -5.92
N ASP A 570 44.83 17.80 -5.84
CA ASP A 570 46.07 17.41 -6.51
C ASP A 570 46.94 16.57 -5.55
N PRO A 571 47.12 15.26 -5.82
CA PRO A 571 47.85 14.37 -4.93
C PRO A 571 49.33 14.74 -4.76
N THR A 572 49.89 15.55 -5.65
CA THR A 572 51.30 15.97 -5.59
C THR A 572 51.54 17.20 -4.72
N THR A 573 50.48 17.96 -4.43
CA THR A 573 50.58 19.23 -3.70
C THR A 573 49.66 19.36 -2.49
N MET A 574 48.69 18.45 -2.33
CA MET A 574 47.76 18.52 -1.19
C MET A 574 48.46 18.28 0.15
N THR A 575 48.14 19.14 1.10
CA THR A 575 48.55 19.04 2.50
C THR A 575 47.50 18.35 3.35
N LEU A 576 47.85 17.97 4.58
CA LEU A 576 46.89 17.42 5.55
C LEU A 576 45.69 18.36 5.73
N LYS A 577 45.95 19.67 5.80
CA LYS A 577 44.90 20.66 5.93
C LYS A 577 43.98 20.73 4.71
N ASP A 578 44.53 20.67 3.49
CA ASP A 578 43.70 20.68 2.27
C ASP A 578 42.75 19.47 2.22
N LEU A 579 43.21 18.31 2.70
CA LEU A 579 42.40 17.10 2.78
C LEU A 579 41.37 17.18 3.92
N GLU A 580 41.74 17.70 5.09
CA GLU A 580 40.82 17.95 6.21
C GLU A 580 39.66 18.86 5.79
N GLU A 581 39.97 20.04 5.22
CA GLU A 581 38.97 21.00 4.74
C GLU A 581 38.09 20.40 3.63
N ALA A 582 38.64 19.55 2.76
CA ALA A 582 37.88 18.89 1.71
C ALA A 582 36.93 17.81 2.24
N LEU A 583 37.32 17.07 3.30
CA LEU A 583 36.48 16.08 3.95
C LEU A 583 35.39 16.74 4.80
N GLU A 584 35.70 17.80 5.56
CA GLU A 584 34.73 18.57 6.35
C GLU A 584 33.77 19.41 5.49
N ALA A 585 34.09 19.62 4.20
CA ALA A 585 33.16 20.20 3.25
C ALA A 585 32.06 19.22 2.82
N LEU A 586 32.22 17.92 3.09
CA LEU A 586 31.16 16.94 2.89
C LEU A 586 30.13 17.11 4.01
N GLU A 587 28.87 17.30 3.63
CA GLU A 587 27.76 17.46 4.57
C GLU A 587 27.60 16.26 5.53
N THR A 588 28.03 15.07 5.10
CA THR A 588 28.00 13.83 5.89
C THR A 588 29.14 13.68 6.91
N ILE A 589 30.10 14.61 6.93
CA ILE A 589 31.21 14.68 7.89
C ILE A 589 31.16 16.04 8.57
N ASP A 590 30.86 16.06 9.88
CA ASP A 590 30.83 17.32 10.62
C ASP A 590 32.23 17.74 11.09
N ASP A 591 33.11 16.77 11.40
CA ASP A 591 34.39 17.02 12.07
C ASP A 591 35.33 15.80 11.92
N VAL A 592 36.53 16.03 11.38
CA VAL A 592 37.59 15.01 11.26
C VAL A 592 38.91 15.56 11.75
N ARG A 593 39.87 14.67 12.02
CA ARG A 593 41.25 15.07 12.31
C ARG A 593 42.24 14.20 11.58
N LEU A 594 43.20 14.81 10.90
CA LEU A 594 44.24 14.08 10.18
C LEU A 594 45.55 14.05 10.98
N LYS A 595 46.18 12.88 11.03
CA LYS A 595 47.45 12.65 11.75
C LYS A 595 48.45 11.90 10.89
N SER A 596 49.70 12.36 10.86
CA SER A 596 50.80 11.64 10.20
C SER A 596 51.41 10.52 11.03
N SER A 597 51.07 10.43 12.33
CA SER A 597 51.41 9.31 13.22
C SER A 597 50.63 9.38 14.53
N ILE A 598 50.41 8.23 15.20
CA ILE A 598 49.70 8.09 16.49
C ILE A 598 50.34 8.90 17.63
N VAL A 599 51.62 9.29 17.48
CA VAL A 599 52.45 9.85 18.56
C VAL A 599 53.10 11.20 18.20
N GLY A 600 52.78 11.78 17.04
CA GLY A 600 53.36 13.05 16.55
C GLY A 600 52.35 14.19 16.54
N GLY A 601 52.83 15.44 16.65
CA GLY A 601 52.00 16.64 16.55
C GLY A 601 51.61 16.96 15.11
N ASP A 602 50.41 17.51 14.97
CA ASP A 602 49.76 17.87 13.70
C ASP A 602 50.57 18.99 13.01
N ASP A 603 51.23 18.69 11.88
CA ASP A 603 51.78 19.70 10.98
C ASP A 603 50.87 19.80 9.76
N ASP A 604 49.92 20.73 9.82
CA ASP A 604 48.96 21.06 8.76
C ASP A 604 49.61 21.24 7.38
N SER A 605 50.91 21.61 7.34
CA SER A 605 51.65 21.84 6.10
C SER A 605 52.30 20.59 5.49
N GLN A 606 52.19 19.44 6.16
CA GLN A 606 52.71 18.18 5.68
C GLN A 606 51.92 17.69 4.45
N PHE A 607 52.64 17.27 3.41
CA PHE A 607 52.03 16.63 2.24
C PHE A 607 51.45 15.27 2.59
N VAL A 608 50.25 14.99 2.06
CA VAL A 608 49.56 13.71 2.26
C VAL A 608 50.31 12.55 1.59
N CYS A 609 50.88 12.80 0.40
CA CYS A 609 51.52 11.79 -0.43
C CYS A 609 53.03 11.95 -0.50
N SER A 610 53.75 10.85 -0.71
CA SER A 610 55.17 10.86 -1.03
C SER A 610 55.52 9.75 -2.03
N ASN A 611 56.70 9.84 -2.66
CA ASN A 611 57.21 8.81 -3.59
C ASN A 611 57.70 7.53 -2.86
N SER A 612 57.47 7.42 -1.56
CA SER A 612 57.93 6.30 -0.71
C SER A 612 56.80 5.68 0.12
N GLY A 613 55.56 6.05 -0.18
CA GLY A 613 54.40 5.78 0.67
C GLY A 613 54.36 6.65 1.93
N THR A 614 53.19 7.21 2.24
CA THR A 614 52.90 7.89 3.50
C THR A 614 51.62 7.32 4.10
N ASP A 615 51.65 6.93 5.37
CA ASP A 615 50.46 6.51 6.13
C ASP A 615 49.88 7.72 6.88
N ILE A 616 48.65 8.10 6.52
CA ILE A 616 47.88 9.16 7.17
C ILE A 616 46.69 8.52 7.89
N LEU A 617 46.51 8.85 9.16
CA LEU A 617 45.35 8.43 9.93
C LEU A 617 44.28 9.51 9.87
N VAL A 618 43.11 9.14 9.38
CA VAL A 618 41.90 9.97 9.41
C VAL A 618 41.08 9.54 10.62
N GLU A 619 40.98 10.42 11.61
CA GLU A 619 40.15 10.22 12.80
C GLU A 619 38.79 10.87 12.58
N PHE A 620 37.70 10.09 12.60
CA PHE A 620 36.36 10.64 12.53
C PHE A 620 35.93 11.09 13.91
N LEU A 621 35.75 12.41 14.08
CA LEU A 621 35.27 12.97 15.33
C LEU A 621 33.74 12.98 15.31
N ARG A 622 33.13 13.38 14.19
CA ARG A 622 31.69 13.29 13.91
C ARG A 622 31.45 13.05 12.41
N PRO A 623 30.69 12.01 12.02
CA PRO A 623 29.94 11.07 12.87
C PRO A 623 30.83 10.13 13.70
N THR A 624 30.33 9.70 14.86
CA THR A 624 31.01 8.72 15.73
C THR A 624 30.57 7.28 15.42
N GLY A 625 31.19 6.31 16.07
CA GLY A 625 30.90 4.88 15.89
C GLY A 625 31.69 4.26 14.73
N ASP A 626 31.24 3.10 14.27
CA ASP A 626 31.79 2.40 13.11
C ASP A 626 31.25 3.03 11.82
N VAL A 627 32.10 3.76 11.11
CA VAL A 627 31.74 4.52 9.89
C VAL A 627 32.35 3.87 8.65
N PRO A 628 31.72 3.98 7.46
CA PRO A 628 32.21 3.28 6.28
C PRO A 628 33.59 3.80 5.84
N LEU A 629 34.37 2.94 5.20
CA LEU A 629 35.68 3.33 4.64
C LEU A 629 35.53 4.43 3.59
N LEU A 630 36.42 5.43 3.65
CA LEU A 630 36.60 6.39 2.56
C LEU A 630 36.89 5.66 1.25
N GLN A 631 36.21 6.06 0.19
CA GLN A 631 36.51 5.60 -1.16
C GLN A 631 37.33 6.66 -1.89
N VAL A 632 38.17 6.21 -2.81
CA VAL A 632 39.05 7.09 -3.58
C VAL A 632 38.79 6.84 -5.06
N SER A 633 38.69 7.91 -5.85
CA SER A 633 38.42 7.82 -7.30
C SER A 633 39.59 7.27 -8.13
N ASP A 634 40.68 6.86 -7.49
CA ASP A 634 41.92 6.48 -8.14
C ASP A 634 42.12 4.95 -8.27
N GLY A 635 42.88 4.55 -9.29
CA GLY A 635 43.11 3.16 -9.68
C GLY A 635 44.33 2.47 -9.05
N GLY A 636 45.07 3.10 -8.12
CA GLY A 636 46.20 2.43 -7.44
C GLY A 636 47.07 3.24 -6.46
N THR A 637 47.09 4.57 -6.53
CA THR A 637 47.94 5.48 -5.73
C THR A 637 47.56 5.50 -4.25
N PHE A 638 46.26 5.34 -3.96
CA PHE A 638 45.71 5.38 -2.60
C PHE A 638 45.16 4.02 -2.18
N THR A 639 45.41 3.66 -0.93
CA THR A 639 44.70 2.55 -0.27
C THR A 639 44.12 3.02 1.05
N VAL A 640 42.86 2.65 1.30
CA VAL A 640 42.13 2.96 2.54
C VAL A 640 41.86 1.65 3.27
N SER A 641 42.16 1.62 4.56
CA SER A 641 41.91 0.47 5.43
C SER A 641 41.50 0.91 6.82
N ASP A 642 40.72 0.09 7.50
CA ASP A 642 40.38 0.31 8.91
C ASP A 642 41.64 0.11 9.77
N TYR A 643 42.00 1.13 10.55
CA TYR A 643 43.08 1.05 11.54
C TYR A 643 42.53 0.71 12.93
N ARG A 644 41.42 1.34 13.31
CA ARG A 644 40.69 1.07 14.55
C ARG A 644 39.23 1.46 14.39
N GLN A 645 38.38 0.45 14.43
CA GLN A 645 36.93 0.58 14.50
C GLN A 645 36.47 1.49 15.67
N GLY A 646 35.62 2.46 15.36
CA GLY A 646 35.01 3.37 16.32
C GLY A 646 33.96 2.66 17.18
N THR A 647 33.95 2.99 18.46
CA THR A 647 33.05 2.37 19.45
C THR A 647 32.20 3.38 20.23
N LYS A 648 32.38 4.67 19.96
CA LYS A 648 31.53 5.73 20.51
C LYS A 648 30.09 5.57 20.03
N GLU A 649 29.14 5.90 20.89
CA GLU A 649 27.74 5.87 20.48
C GLU A 649 27.42 7.05 19.55
N TRP A 650 26.44 6.86 18.68
CA TRP A 650 25.84 7.90 17.86
C TRP A 650 24.35 7.96 18.21
N GLU A 651 24.05 8.52 19.38
CA GLU A 651 22.71 8.57 19.96
C GLU A 651 22.10 9.96 19.81
N GLU A 652 20.81 10.02 19.50
CA GLU A 652 20.06 11.28 19.43
C GLU A 652 20.08 11.97 20.80
N CYS A 653 20.43 13.27 20.80
CA CYS A 653 20.65 14.06 21.99
C CYS A 653 21.61 13.37 22.99
N SER A 654 22.58 12.60 22.49
CA SER A 654 23.57 11.84 23.26
C SER A 654 22.95 10.91 24.32
N GLY A 655 21.68 10.55 24.18
CA GLY A 655 20.90 9.83 25.21
C GLY A 655 20.63 10.64 26.50
N ARG A 656 20.97 11.94 26.51
CA ARG A 656 20.91 12.85 27.67
C ARG A 656 19.96 14.04 27.50
N GLY A 657 19.08 13.99 26.52
CA GLY A 657 18.02 14.97 26.33
C GLY A 657 16.82 14.40 25.58
N LEU A 658 15.75 15.19 25.52
CA LEU A 658 14.57 14.89 24.70
C LEU A 658 14.63 15.71 23.40
N CYS A 659 14.37 15.05 22.27
CA CYS A 659 14.30 15.71 20.98
C CYS A 659 12.91 16.33 20.74
N ASP A 660 12.84 17.62 20.48
CA ASP A 660 11.63 18.25 19.94
C ASP A 660 11.61 18.08 18.42
N ARG A 661 10.74 17.18 17.94
CA ARG A 661 10.60 16.83 16.52
C ARG A 661 10.18 17.97 15.61
N MET A 662 9.62 19.05 16.15
CA MET A 662 9.20 20.21 15.36
C MET A 662 10.36 21.20 15.15
N SER A 663 11.15 21.44 16.20
CA SER A 663 12.27 22.38 16.14
C SER A 663 13.59 21.73 15.72
N GLY A 664 13.77 20.42 15.97
CA GLY A 664 15.03 19.70 15.80
C GLY A 664 16.04 19.99 16.92
N LEU A 665 15.58 20.49 18.07
CA LEU A 665 16.45 20.88 19.19
C LEU A 665 16.36 19.88 20.34
N CYS A 666 17.50 19.63 20.98
CA CYS A 666 17.59 18.80 22.17
C CYS A 666 17.32 19.61 23.44
N THR A 667 16.37 19.15 24.26
CA THR A 667 16.18 19.63 25.62
C THR A 667 16.96 18.74 26.59
N CYS A 668 18.12 19.21 27.06
CA CYS A 668 19.00 18.43 27.91
C CYS A 668 18.44 18.20 29.32
N PHE A 669 18.68 17.00 29.85
CA PHE A 669 18.39 16.71 31.24
C PHE A 669 19.34 17.48 32.17
N ALA A 670 18.92 17.66 33.43
CA ALA A 670 19.68 18.41 34.42
C ALA A 670 21.11 17.85 34.57
N GLY A 671 22.11 18.73 34.47
CA GLY A 671 23.53 18.37 34.54
C GLY A 671 24.17 18.01 33.20
N TYR A 672 23.50 18.23 32.08
CA TYR A 672 24.03 18.03 30.73
C TYR A 672 23.81 19.27 29.86
N GLY A 673 24.63 19.45 28.83
CA GLY A 673 24.49 20.53 27.87
C GLY A 673 25.34 20.34 26.64
N ALA A 674 25.51 21.43 25.88
CA ALA A 674 26.17 21.41 24.59
C ALA A 674 27.63 20.93 24.65
N SER A 675 28.00 20.07 23.71
CA SER A 675 29.30 19.41 23.66
C SER A 675 30.18 19.88 22.50
N ASP A 676 31.45 19.48 22.55
CA ASP A 676 32.40 19.56 21.43
C ASP A 676 32.49 18.25 20.62
N GLY A 677 31.57 17.30 20.84
CA GLY A 677 31.58 15.95 20.26
C GLY A 677 32.58 14.98 20.93
N GLN A 678 33.44 15.47 21.82
CA GLN A 678 34.53 14.72 22.45
C GLN A 678 34.40 14.67 23.98
N GLY A 679 33.21 14.97 24.50
CA GLY A 679 32.87 15.00 25.93
C GLY A 679 33.23 16.32 26.64
N GLY A 680 33.84 17.27 25.94
CA GLY A 680 34.10 18.64 26.40
C GLY A 680 32.93 19.57 26.12
N ALA A 681 33.01 20.80 26.66
CA ALA A 681 32.00 21.83 26.41
C ALA A 681 32.23 22.44 25.03
N GLY A 682 31.17 22.55 24.23
CA GLY A 682 31.26 23.09 22.88
C GLY A 682 29.95 23.68 22.38
N PRO A 683 29.90 24.05 21.10
CA PRO A 683 28.73 24.71 20.51
C PRO A 683 27.63 23.72 20.09
N HIS A 684 27.86 22.41 20.14
CA HIS A 684 26.92 21.43 19.63
C HIS A 684 25.81 21.16 20.64
N GLU A 685 24.57 21.53 20.34
CA GLU A 685 23.43 21.39 21.26
C GLU A 685 22.89 19.95 21.34
N ASP A 686 23.78 18.99 21.64
CA ASP A 686 23.54 17.53 21.62
C ASP A 686 23.40 16.89 23.01
N CYS A 687 23.53 17.67 24.08
CA CYS A 687 23.54 17.18 25.48
C CYS A 687 24.71 16.25 25.84
N GLY A 688 25.76 16.22 25.03
CA GLY A 688 26.93 15.35 25.19
C GLY A 688 27.96 15.82 26.21
N HIS A 689 27.74 16.93 26.92
CA HIS A 689 28.69 17.45 27.92
C HIS A 689 28.14 17.46 29.36
N PRO A 690 28.78 16.78 30.33
CA PRO A 690 28.41 16.85 31.73
C PRO A 690 28.74 18.22 32.36
N ILE A 691 27.71 18.92 32.83
CA ILE A 691 27.84 20.20 33.53
C ILE A 691 27.97 19.95 35.04
N PRO A 692 29.03 20.46 35.71
CA PRO A 692 29.16 20.35 37.16
C PRO A 692 28.00 21.03 37.90
N LEU A 693 27.22 20.26 38.67
CA LEU A 693 26.04 20.70 39.45
C LEU A 693 26.30 21.83 40.47
N VAL A 694 27.56 22.19 40.73
CA VAL A 694 27.94 23.24 41.68
C VAL A 694 27.52 24.64 41.20
N ARG A 695 27.23 24.82 39.90
CA ARG A 695 26.90 26.14 39.33
C ARG A 695 25.41 26.51 39.44
N GLU A 696 24.49 25.54 39.48
CA GLU A 696 23.05 25.84 39.66
C GLU A 696 22.70 26.26 41.09
N MET A 697 23.42 25.74 42.09
CA MET A 697 23.25 26.22 43.46
C MET A 697 23.65 27.69 43.62
N ALA A 698 24.57 28.21 42.80
CA ALA A 698 24.98 29.61 42.84
C ALA A 698 23.92 30.57 42.27
N GLN A 699 23.08 30.12 41.33
CA GLN A 699 21.97 30.93 40.80
C GLN A 699 20.74 30.93 41.72
N LEU A 700 20.47 29.83 42.42
CA LEU A 700 19.37 29.75 43.40
C LEU A 700 19.69 30.47 44.73
N VAL A 701 20.96 30.62 45.10
CA VAL A 701 21.38 31.31 46.34
C VAL A 701 21.65 32.81 46.12
N GLY A 702 21.68 33.29 44.87
CA GLY A 702 21.99 34.68 44.52
C GLY A 702 20.85 35.70 44.68
N ASN A 703 19.66 35.30 45.15
CA ASN A 703 18.47 36.16 45.27
C ASN A 703 17.91 36.30 46.69
N THR A 704 18.76 36.18 47.71
CA THR A 704 18.41 36.58 49.08
C THR A 704 19.57 37.34 49.72
N GLU A 705 19.60 38.66 49.53
CA GLU A 705 20.20 39.59 50.48
C GLU A 705 19.14 40.09 51.49
#